data_AF-C5K8I4-F1
#
_entry.id   AF-C5K8I4-F1
#
_cell.length_a   1.000
_cell.length_b   1.000
_cell.length_c   1.000
_cell.angle_alpha   90.00
_cell.angle_beta   90.00
_cell.angle_gamma   90.00
#
_symmetry.space_group_name_H-M   'P 1'
#
loop_
_entity.id
_entity.type
_entity.pdbx_description
1 polymer ?
#
loop_
_entity_poly.entity_id
_entity_poly.type
_entity_poly.pdbx_seq_one_letter_code
_entity_poly.pdbx_strand_id
1 'polypeptide(L)'
;MSIASQLVNGYSSFLLNATTHNPFHLASRLLSTSAARLSQPSPADLAVVKLHVTRQRPSWTVPWQSTPVEASSGSGCLLSLPESVDSSWHGRNFILTAAHVVADSIYLTVQRNTDYFEPSKYSAVVKAVCHDSDLALVEVTDEKDGFRLGTQFRLPQCEYKRLLGGTSAGSPPVEMRPLELAKWDVLPELRDTVQVVGYPVGGDKLSVTSGVVSRCEVVEYSHSARPALGITVDAAVNAGNSGGPVMCPNSDKIIGVAFQKYVSRGVENQGHAVPSYLIWRFINRVATATSDGGQTSSSSSSSSSLDLPCLGVTCQPVENEQFKTWLGMRGGDGMEYKGVMVSWSINPSLRKYDVITAINGTPLDSFGHVWYLGRRLYMTALLDSYYVGDVVELTVLSRGPEEGQARVEERRRRVQLMSPEDCFLVPRGQMYDVKAPPYFIAGGMVFQPLSVDYLRGWASDRDRPTHLQHMVNTGRKSRTGEGRQEECVVLTQVLADECNSGYGSGWVGGPIVQKVNNEKICCLAHLEKIFDSVVYSSESSSAYVVVELLCYDGPFTMVLATEELRQGDGRIQQRYGLAKLRSDGNRLRLVMAKHPRSKHRRFKTGPKRTTKSTDEPVTRKFGEIVTEGVERWEDFYRACGLQLDNGDEEWRDLINHLRAPLPISFRVRKDADCSPPRSIFQDVTLSRNGRWIPRARQFKWCSGYQLGCDPKTAKEAYPELDEWLRAHHGGIGGGARRQEVASMVPVSVLGIEPAHEVLDMCAAPGSKTLQALDVVEKGRGMVVANELDTRRAHILCGRVGASEGFMVINHKAQLIPNNHQFDRVICDVPCSGDGTFRKYPVKWKHWDPSLGRRLHHTQIQIALRAFALLKVGGRMSYSTCSVNPLENEAVVQAVLKAVSPHGRLVRVELPGFRTYPGLNHWQVVEEVEDSHEVYHCEAISEGDVRKEWYRPSMWPSGSFDLSPCLRVYPHLNNTGGFFTAVIEKTGEPWDGGGRPVNTDGISWRATGKEPLKVRKSLSKLADHRLYNIIRVGKKKAKTGSP
;
A
#
# COMPACT_ATOMS: atom_id res chain seq x y z
N MET A 1 6.04 -57.70 19.40
CA MET A 1 5.33 -58.84 18.80
C MET A 1 3.87 -58.76 19.20
N SER A 2 2.95 -59.01 18.26
CA SER A 2 1.49 -58.94 18.39
C SER A 2 0.85 -57.53 18.41
N ILE A 3 0.89 -56.84 17.27
CA ILE A 3 -0.30 -56.22 16.63
C ILE A 3 -0.04 -56.27 15.11
N ALA A 4 -0.12 -57.47 14.52
CA ALA A 4 0.14 -57.72 13.10
C ALA A 4 -0.78 -58.81 12.51
N SER A 5 -2.05 -58.90 12.96
CA SER A 5 -2.97 -59.94 12.44
C SER A 5 -4.42 -59.49 12.21
N GLN A 6 -4.68 -58.23 11.86
CA GLN A 6 -6.06 -57.78 11.53
C GLN A 6 -6.19 -56.89 10.28
N LEU A 7 -5.18 -56.83 9.39
CA LEU A 7 -5.29 -56.13 8.10
C LEU A 7 -4.99 -57.04 6.89
N VAL A 8 -5.39 -58.31 7.00
CA VAL A 8 -5.44 -59.26 5.88
C VAL A 8 -6.85 -59.85 5.85
N ASN A 9 -7.79 -59.14 5.20
CA ASN A 9 -9.01 -59.67 4.57
C ASN A 9 -9.80 -58.48 3.98
N GLY A 10 -9.67 -58.29 2.67
CA GLY A 10 -10.34 -57.22 1.94
C GLY A 10 -9.81 -56.97 0.52
N TYR A 11 -8.67 -57.58 0.15
CA TYR A 11 -8.18 -57.63 -1.23
C TYR A 11 -8.31 -59.06 -1.78
N SER A 12 -9.53 -59.45 -2.14
CA SER A 12 -9.81 -60.75 -2.75
C SER A 12 -11.18 -60.74 -3.46
N SER A 13 -11.34 -59.87 -4.47
CA SER A 13 -12.47 -59.99 -5.41
C SER A 13 -12.35 -59.17 -6.71
N PHE A 14 -11.14 -58.76 -7.12
CA PHE A 14 -10.97 -57.98 -8.37
C PHE A 14 -9.72 -58.32 -9.19
N LEU A 15 -9.26 -59.58 -9.14
CA LEU A 15 -8.08 -60.04 -9.89
C LEU A 15 -8.32 -61.33 -10.70
N LEU A 16 -9.51 -61.50 -11.27
CA LEU A 16 -9.79 -62.57 -12.24
C LEU A 16 -10.80 -62.10 -13.29
N ASN A 17 -10.28 -61.40 -14.31
CA ASN A 17 -10.75 -61.37 -15.71
C ASN A 17 -10.21 -60.13 -16.43
N ALA A 18 -8.97 -60.17 -16.89
CA ALA A 18 -8.46 -59.21 -17.89
C ALA A 18 -7.18 -59.73 -18.58
N THR A 19 -7.19 -60.94 -19.10
CA THR A 19 -6.20 -61.39 -20.10
C THR A 19 -6.86 -61.35 -21.46
N THR A 20 -6.86 -60.16 -22.08
CA THR A 20 -6.94 -59.86 -23.53
C THR A 20 -7.49 -58.45 -23.67
N HIS A 21 -6.63 -57.43 -23.74
CA HIS A 21 -6.79 -56.23 -24.59
C HIS A 21 -5.64 -55.23 -24.31
N ASN A 22 -5.16 -54.65 -25.40
CA ASN A 22 -3.98 -53.79 -25.54
C ASN A 22 -3.94 -52.59 -24.54
N PRO A 23 -2.86 -52.40 -23.75
CA PRO A 23 -2.77 -51.37 -22.71
C PRO A 23 -2.77 -49.91 -23.22
N PHE A 24 -2.72 -49.68 -24.54
CA PHE A 24 -2.76 -48.34 -25.12
C PHE A 24 -4.16 -47.69 -25.19
N HIS A 25 -5.25 -48.46 -25.01
CA HIS A 25 -6.62 -47.93 -25.15
C HIS A 25 -7.31 -47.51 -23.85
N LEU A 26 -6.84 -47.96 -22.67
CA LEU A 26 -7.39 -47.51 -21.37
C LEU A 26 -6.78 -46.19 -20.90
N ALA A 27 -5.52 -45.93 -21.26
CA ALA A 27 -4.84 -44.67 -20.95
C ALA A 27 -5.49 -43.47 -21.65
N SER A 28 -6.03 -43.64 -22.87
CA SER A 28 -6.69 -42.55 -23.60
C SER A 28 -8.10 -42.20 -23.08
N ARG A 29 -8.76 -43.10 -22.35
CA ARG A 29 -10.05 -42.83 -21.67
C ARG A 29 -9.91 -42.30 -20.25
N LEU A 30 -8.78 -42.56 -19.57
CA LEU A 30 -8.48 -41.96 -18.26
C LEU A 30 -7.76 -40.61 -18.39
N LEU A 31 -7.04 -40.35 -19.49
CA LEU A 31 -6.44 -39.05 -19.77
C LEU A 31 -7.41 -38.02 -20.38
N SER A 32 -8.61 -38.43 -20.79
CA SER A 32 -9.66 -37.51 -21.28
C SER A 32 -10.60 -36.98 -20.18
N THR A 33 -10.42 -37.38 -18.92
CA THR A 33 -11.24 -36.90 -17.79
C THR A 33 -10.49 -36.01 -16.80
N SER A 34 -9.19 -35.74 -17.02
CA SER A 34 -8.38 -34.83 -16.18
C SER A 34 -7.75 -33.65 -16.95
N ALA A 35 -8.10 -33.48 -18.23
CA ALA A 35 -7.86 -32.24 -18.96
C ALA A 35 -8.95 -31.23 -18.60
N ALA A 36 -8.62 -30.28 -17.71
CA ALA A 36 -9.30 -29.00 -17.50
C ALA A 36 -10.82 -28.98 -17.74
N ARG A 37 -11.61 -29.31 -16.70
CA ARG A 37 -12.82 -28.50 -16.49
C ARG A 37 -12.35 -27.10 -16.09
N LEU A 38 -11.98 -26.28 -17.07
CA LEU A 38 -12.23 -24.86 -16.98
C LEU A 38 -13.75 -24.76 -16.88
N SER A 39 -14.27 -24.76 -15.65
CA SER A 39 -15.67 -24.50 -15.39
C SER A 39 -16.03 -23.21 -16.13
N GLN A 40 -17.12 -23.22 -16.89
CA GLN A 40 -17.70 -21.98 -17.35
C GLN A 40 -17.78 -21.00 -16.17
N PRO A 41 -17.54 -19.69 -16.36
CA PRO A 41 -17.77 -18.73 -15.30
C PRO A 41 -19.20 -18.95 -14.81
N SER A 42 -19.33 -19.22 -13.51
CA SER A 42 -20.64 -19.41 -12.93
C SER A 42 -21.45 -18.12 -13.12
N PRO A 43 -22.79 -18.16 -13.19
CA PRO A 43 -23.60 -16.94 -13.18
C PRO A 43 -23.24 -16.00 -12.02
N ALA A 44 -22.76 -16.56 -10.89
CA ALA A 44 -22.27 -15.81 -9.75
C ALA A 44 -20.95 -15.05 -10.03
N ASP A 45 -20.03 -15.62 -10.80
CA ASP A 45 -18.77 -14.96 -11.20
C ASP A 45 -19.03 -13.74 -12.11
N LEU A 46 -20.11 -13.78 -12.88
CA LEU A 46 -20.51 -12.65 -13.74
C LEU A 46 -21.05 -11.48 -12.93
N ALA A 47 -21.59 -11.73 -11.73
CA ALA A 47 -22.07 -10.71 -10.81
C ALA A 47 -20.93 -9.90 -10.16
N VAL A 48 -19.69 -10.40 -10.20
CA VAL A 48 -18.52 -9.78 -9.59
C VAL A 48 -17.90 -8.75 -10.53
N VAL A 49 -17.74 -7.53 -10.02
CA VAL A 49 -17.31 -6.35 -10.78
C VAL A 49 -16.03 -5.77 -10.22
N LYS A 50 -15.26 -5.10 -11.10
CA LYS A 50 -14.05 -4.38 -10.72
C LYS A 50 -14.40 -2.90 -10.53
N LEU A 51 -14.04 -2.35 -9.37
CA LEU A 51 -14.17 -0.93 -9.07
C LEU A 51 -12.84 -0.24 -9.39
N HIS A 52 -12.91 0.86 -10.13
CA HIS A 52 -11.79 1.77 -10.37
C HIS A 52 -12.09 3.06 -9.61
N VAL A 53 -11.24 3.37 -8.64
CA VAL A 53 -11.47 4.45 -7.67
C VAL A 53 -10.34 5.47 -7.78
N THR A 54 -10.72 6.69 -8.13
CA THR A 54 -9.86 7.86 -8.00
C THR A 54 -10.16 8.51 -6.65
N ARG A 55 -9.15 8.65 -5.82
CA ARG A 55 -9.28 9.18 -4.46
C ARG A 55 -8.36 10.38 -4.24
N GLN A 56 -8.75 11.25 -3.34
CA GLN A 56 -7.93 12.37 -2.90
C GLN A 56 -8.16 12.60 -1.41
N ARG A 57 -7.08 12.55 -0.62
CA ARG A 57 -7.17 12.73 0.83
C ARG A 57 -6.85 14.17 1.23
N PRO A 58 -7.45 14.70 2.31
CA PRO A 58 -6.98 15.92 2.93
C PRO A 58 -5.55 15.77 3.48
N SER A 59 -4.79 16.87 3.51
CA SER A 59 -3.52 16.93 4.23
C SER A 59 -3.79 17.30 5.69
N TRP A 60 -3.41 16.46 6.66
CA TRP A 60 -3.59 16.75 8.08
C TRP A 60 -2.51 17.67 8.66
N THR A 61 -1.36 17.79 7.98
CA THR A 61 -0.27 18.71 8.35
C THR A 61 -0.48 20.10 7.76
N VAL A 62 -1.11 20.19 6.59
CA VAL A 62 -1.44 21.45 5.91
C VAL A 62 -2.95 21.44 5.62
N PRO A 63 -3.80 21.72 6.61
CA PRO A 63 -5.25 21.39 6.59
C PRO A 63 -6.08 22.12 5.54
N TRP A 64 -5.57 23.18 4.92
CA TRP A 64 -6.19 23.86 3.79
C TRP A 64 -5.85 23.22 2.43
N GLN A 65 -5.02 22.18 2.39
CA GLN A 65 -4.60 21.49 1.17
C GLN A 65 -5.07 20.02 1.13
N SER A 66 -5.05 19.45 -0.06
CA SER A 66 -5.25 18.03 -0.30
C SER A 66 -3.97 17.38 -0.80
N THR A 67 -3.82 16.10 -0.49
CA THR A 67 -2.78 15.23 -1.08
C THR A 67 -2.97 15.10 -2.60
N PRO A 68 -1.94 14.64 -3.33
CA PRO A 68 -2.07 14.31 -4.74
C PRO A 68 -3.17 13.27 -4.98
N VAL A 69 -3.84 13.39 -6.13
CA VAL A 69 -4.87 12.44 -6.55
C VAL A 69 -4.24 11.07 -6.83
N GLU A 70 -4.82 10.02 -6.28
CA GLU A 70 -4.37 8.64 -6.44
C GLU A 70 -5.43 7.78 -7.14
N ALA A 71 -4.96 6.86 -7.99
CA ALA A 71 -5.81 5.85 -8.61
C ALA A 71 -5.60 4.49 -7.94
N SER A 72 -6.70 3.78 -7.73
CA SER A 72 -6.73 2.48 -7.06
C SER A 72 -7.84 1.62 -7.64
N SER A 73 -7.85 0.32 -7.32
CA SER A 73 -8.90 -0.59 -7.73
C SER A 73 -9.26 -1.56 -6.61
N GLY A 74 -10.51 -2.03 -6.61
CA GLY A 74 -11.00 -3.08 -5.72
C GLY A 74 -12.06 -3.93 -6.40
N SER A 75 -12.66 -4.82 -5.62
CA SER A 75 -13.71 -5.73 -6.08
C SER A 75 -15.05 -5.38 -5.46
N GLY A 76 -16.13 -5.77 -6.11
CA GLY A 76 -17.48 -5.68 -5.58
C GLY A 76 -18.37 -6.71 -6.26
N CYS A 77 -19.60 -6.85 -5.79
CA CYS A 77 -20.58 -7.73 -6.44
C CYS A 77 -21.93 -7.06 -6.53
N LEU A 78 -22.66 -7.38 -7.61
CA LEU A 78 -24.07 -7.04 -7.71
C LEU A 78 -24.86 -7.75 -6.63
N LEU A 79 -25.65 -6.96 -5.91
CA LEU A 79 -26.42 -7.41 -4.78
C LEU A 79 -27.91 -7.45 -5.14
N SER A 80 -28.55 -8.58 -4.84
CA SER A 80 -30.01 -8.68 -4.77
C SER A 80 -30.46 -8.05 -3.46
N LEU A 81 -31.24 -6.97 -3.55
CA LEU A 81 -31.79 -6.34 -2.35
C LEU A 81 -32.95 -7.19 -1.80
N PRO A 82 -33.04 -7.37 -0.46
CA PRO A 82 -34.18 -8.02 0.17
C PRO A 82 -35.51 -7.32 -0.13
N GLU A 83 -36.61 -8.06 -0.21
CA GLU A 83 -37.97 -7.50 -0.41
C GLU A 83 -38.39 -6.49 0.67
N SER A 84 -37.76 -6.56 1.85
CA SER A 84 -37.98 -5.60 2.94
C SER A 84 -37.38 -4.21 2.69
N VAL A 85 -36.56 -4.06 1.65
CA VAL A 85 -36.00 -2.77 1.22
C VAL A 85 -37.06 -2.02 0.40
N ASP A 86 -37.05 -0.68 0.48
CA ASP A 86 -37.98 0.18 -0.25
C ASP A 86 -38.08 -0.20 -1.75
N SER A 87 -39.30 -0.34 -2.26
CA SER A 87 -39.56 -0.73 -3.66
C SER A 87 -38.97 0.26 -4.66
N SER A 88 -38.73 1.52 -4.29
CA SER A 88 -38.07 2.53 -5.13
C SER A 88 -36.59 2.25 -5.44
N TRP A 89 -35.97 1.33 -4.70
CA TRP A 89 -34.62 0.84 -4.93
C TRP A 89 -34.60 -0.39 -5.84
N HIS A 90 -35.72 -1.10 -5.95
CA HIS A 90 -35.83 -2.26 -6.82
C HIS A 90 -35.71 -1.85 -8.29
N GLY A 91 -34.99 -2.64 -9.09
CA GLY A 91 -34.70 -2.33 -10.50
C GLY A 91 -33.47 -1.42 -10.72
N ARG A 92 -32.77 -0.99 -9.66
CA ARG A 92 -31.47 -0.32 -9.76
C ARG A 92 -30.32 -1.30 -9.54
N ASN A 93 -29.12 -0.91 -10.00
CA ASN A 93 -27.92 -1.72 -9.88
C ASN A 93 -27.08 -1.29 -8.68
N PHE A 94 -27.18 -2.06 -7.60
CA PHE A 94 -26.36 -1.86 -6.41
C PHE A 94 -25.22 -2.85 -6.35
N ILE A 95 -24.04 -2.32 -6.00
CA ILE A 95 -22.81 -3.08 -5.81
C ILE A 95 -22.43 -2.99 -4.35
N LEU A 96 -22.29 -4.16 -3.72
CA LEU A 96 -21.72 -4.30 -2.40
C LEU A 96 -20.19 -4.42 -2.51
N THR A 97 -19.48 -3.63 -1.72
CA THR A 97 -18.02 -3.63 -1.64
C THR A 97 -17.56 -3.27 -0.23
N ALA A 98 -16.25 -3.27 0.01
CA ALA A 98 -15.68 -2.85 1.28
C ALA A 98 -15.52 -1.31 1.33
N ALA A 99 -15.69 -0.69 2.50
CA ALA A 99 -15.62 0.76 2.65
C ALA A 99 -14.25 1.32 2.24
N HIS A 100 -13.15 0.64 2.60
CA HIS A 100 -11.80 1.06 2.25
C HIS A 100 -11.52 1.13 0.74
N VAL A 101 -12.28 0.36 -0.06
CA VAL A 101 -12.17 0.38 -1.53
C VAL A 101 -12.57 1.76 -2.05
N VAL A 102 -13.69 2.31 -1.55
CA VAL A 102 -14.29 3.56 -2.02
C VAL A 102 -14.00 4.78 -1.12
N ALA A 103 -13.26 4.59 -0.02
CA ALA A 103 -12.88 5.67 0.89
C ALA A 103 -12.07 6.76 0.18
N ASP A 104 -12.43 8.01 0.46
CA ASP A 104 -11.90 9.26 -0.08
C ASP A 104 -12.10 9.39 -1.60
N SER A 105 -13.08 8.67 -2.16
CA SER A 105 -13.33 8.68 -3.60
C SER A 105 -13.91 10.00 -4.09
N ILE A 106 -13.30 10.56 -5.13
CA ILE A 106 -13.82 11.72 -5.86
C ILE A 106 -14.41 11.33 -7.21
N TYR A 107 -14.03 10.15 -7.72
CA TYR A 107 -14.56 9.58 -8.95
C TYR A 107 -14.50 8.05 -8.89
N LEU A 108 -15.60 7.41 -9.29
CA LEU A 108 -15.78 5.97 -9.21
C LEU A 108 -16.37 5.43 -10.51
N THR A 109 -15.74 4.38 -11.04
CA THR A 109 -16.28 3.63 -12.17
C THR A 109 -16.24 2.14 -11.92
N VAL A 110 -17.15 1.43 -12.56
CA VAL A 110 -17.32 -0.02 -12.45
C VAL A 110 -17.08 -0.65 -13.82
N GLN A 111 -16.43 -1.80 -13.83
CA GLN A 111 -16.19 -2.63 -14.99
C GLN A 111 -16.74 -4.04 -14.72
N ARG A 112 -17.49 -4.61 -15.67
CA ARG A 112 -18.01 -5.98 -15.54
C ARG A 112 -16.93 -7.01 -15.84
N ASN A 113 -17.15 -8.23 -15.35
CA ASN A 113 -16.35 -9.39 -15.71
C ASN A 113 -16.33 -9.65 -17.23
N THR A 114 -17.38 -9.29 -17.97
CA THR A 114 -17.46 -9.54 -19.43
C THR A 114 -16.80 -8.47 -20.30
N ASP A 115 -16.43 -7.32 -19.73
CA ASP A 115 -15.91 -6.15 -20.47
C ASP A 115 -14.39 -6.23 -20.74
N TYR A 116 -13.80 -7.43 -20.82
CA TYR A 116 -12.36 -7.58 -21.06
C TYR A 116 -11.90 -7.16 -22.45
N PHE A 117 -12.78 -7.31 -23.45
CA PHE A 117 -12.45 -7.09 -24.86
C PHE A 117 -12.79 -5.68 -25.33
N GLU A 118 -13.83 -5.08 -24.75
CA GLU A 118 -14.17 -3.67 -24.85
C GLU A 118 -14.39 -3.13 -23.44
N PRO A 119 -13.37 -2.52 -22.80
CA PRO A 119 -13.43 -2.10 -21.41
C PRO A 119 -14.34 -0.89 -21.24
N SER A 120 -15.64 -1.15 -21.29
CA SER A 120 -16.66 -0.19 -20.90
C SER A 120 -16.57 0.02 -19.41
N LYS A 121 -16.43 1.29 -19.02
CA LYS A 121 -16.46 1.71 -17.62
C LYS A 121 -17.75 2.48 -17.39
N TYR A 122 -18.51 2.06 -16.39
CA TYR A 122 -19.78 2.65 -16.04
C TYR A 122 -19.58 3.57 -14.84
N SER A 123 -20.12 4.79 -14.93
CA SER A 123 -20.05 5.73 -13.81
C SER A 123 -20.88 5.21 -12.64
N ALA A 124 -20.34 5.33 -11.43
CA ALA A 124 -21.01 4.89 -10.22
C ALA A 124 -20.79 5.90 -9.08
N VAL A 125 -21.67 5.88 -8.10
CA VAL A 125 -21.62 6.76 -6.92
C VAL A 125 -21.77 5.95 -5.65
N VAL A 126 -21.05 6.33 -4.60
CA VAL A 126 -21.24 5.76 -3.27
C VAL A 126 -22.59 6.23 -2.74
N LYS A 127 -23.50 5.29 -2.43
CA LYS A 127 -24.81 5.60 -1.83
C LYS A 127 -24.78 5.57 -0.32
N ALA A 128 -24.04 4.63 0.24
CA ALA A 128 -23.83 4.52 1.67
C ALA A 128 -22.46 3.91 1.94
N VAL A 129 -21.83 4.34 3.03
CA VAL A 129 -20.58 3.75 3.51
C VAL A 129 -20.62 3.75 5.04
N CYS A 130 -20.16 2.65 5.62
CA CYS A 130 -19.93 2.49 7.05
C CYS A 130 -18.49 2.00 7.24
N HIS A 131 -17.61 2.87 7.70
CA HIS A 131 -16.21 2.51 7.90
C HIS A 131 -16.02 1.52 9.06
N ASP A 132 -16.85 1.61 10.12
CA ASP A 132 -16.79 0.72 11.28
C ASP A 132 -16.90 -0.76 10.90
N SER A 133 -17.89 -1.09 10.07
CA SER A 133 -18.10 -2.45 9.55
C SER A 133 -17.36 -2.72 8.23
N ASP A 134 -16.61 -1.74 7.71
CA ASP A 134 -15.91 -1.76 6.42
C ASP A 134 -16.83 -2.15 5.24
N LEU A 135 -18.05 -1.63 5.21
CA LEU A 135 -19.03 -1.88 4.14
C LEU A 135 -19.39 -0.62 3.37
N ALA A 136 -19.56 -0.75 2.05
CA ALA A 136 -20.09 0.31 1.21
C ALA A 136 -21.07 -0.25 0.17
N LEU A 137 -22.07 0.57 -0.15
CA LEU A 137 -23.04 0.34 -1.20
C LEU A 137 -22.86 1.38 -2.30
N VAL A 138 -22.67 0.91 -3.53
CA VAL A 138 -22.41 1.74 -4.70
C VAL A 138 -23.56 1.57 -5.69
N GLU A 139 -24.13 2.67 -6.19
CA GLU A 139 -25.12 2.65 -7.28
C GLU A 139 -24.43 2.96 -8.60
N VAL A 140 -24.66 2.14 -9.61
CA VAL A 140 -24.25 2.46 -10.98
C VAL A 140 -25.26 3.43 -11.57
N THR A 141 -24.80 4.62 -11.96
CA THR A 141 -25.65 5.73 -12.44
C THR A 141 -25.67 5.85 -13.96
N ASP A 142 -24.83 5.11 -14.68
CA ASP A 142 -24.80 5.13 -16.14
C ASP A 142 -26.02 4.39 -16.71
N GLU A 143 -26.92 5.14 -17.36
CA GLU A 143 -28.17 4.62 -17.94
C GLU A 143 -27.98 3.96 -19.32
N LYS A 144 -26.75 3.91 -19.86
CA LYS A 144 -26.47 3.16 -21.11
C LYS A 144 -26.97 1.72 -20.96
N ASP A 145 -27.68 1.22 -21.97
CA ASP A 145 -28.36 -0.10 -21.98
C ASP A 145 -27.46 -1.31 -21.62
N GLY A 146 -26.13 -1.11 -21.54
CA GLY A 146 -25.16 -2.16 -21.25
C GLY A 146 -25.07 -2.63 -19.80
N PHE A 147 -25.53 -1.88 -18.79
CA PHE A 147 -25.46 -2.31 -17.38
C PHE A 147 -26.87 -2.42 -16.77
N ARG A 148 -27.81 -3.10 -17.43
CA ARG A 148 -29.14 -3.39 -16.87
C ARG A 148 -29.26 -4.87 -16.46
N LEU A 149 -29.84 -5.11 -15.29
CA LEU A 149 -30.21 -6.46 -14.84
C LEU A 149 -31.12 -7.14 -15.86
N GLY A 150 -30.90 -8.43 -16.10
CA GLY A 150 -31.65 -9.22 -17.08
C GLY A 150 -31.25 -8.98 -18.54
N THR A 151 -30.29 -8.10 -18.82
CA THR A 151 -29.78 -7.94 -20.19
C THR A 151 -28.95 -9.16 -20.56
N GLN A 152 -29.37 -9.84 -21.63
CA GLN A 152 -28.69 -10.98 -22.19
C GLN A 152 -27.51 -10.52 -23.05
N PHE A 153 -26.31 -10.99 -22.75
CA PHE A 153 -25.12 -10.69 -23.54
C PHE A 153 -24.63 -11.96 -24.23
N ARG A 154 -24.21 -11.84 -25.49
CA ARG A 154 -23.51 -12.92 -26.20
C ARG A 154 -22.02 -12.74 -25.98
N LEU A 155 -21.36 -13.79 -25.48
CA LEU A 155 -19.90 -13.81 -25.43
C LEU A 155 -19.35 -13.76 -26.86
N PRO A 156 -18.22 -13.07 -27.11
CA PRO A 156 -17.56 -13.09 -28.40
C PRO A 156 -17.36 -14.53 -28.90
N GLN A 157 -17.67 -14.79 -30.16
CA GLN A 157 -17.72 -16.15 -30.73
C GLN A 157 -16.39 -16.91 -30.59
N CYS A 158 -15.27 -16.19 -30.48
CA CYS A 158 -13.93 -16.72 -30.22
C CYS A 158 -13.77 -17.31 -28.80
N GLU A 159 -14.45 -16.75 -27.79
CA GLU A 159 -14.42 -17.24 -26.41
C GLU A 159 -15.40 -18.41 -26.22
N TYR A 160 -16.57 -18.37 -26.86
CA TYR A 160 -17.52 -19.48 -26.90
C TYR A 160 -16.90 -20.76 -27.50
N LYS A 161 -16.19 -20.63 -28.63
CA LYS A 161 -15.47 -21.75 -29.26
C LYS A 161 -14.32 -22.28 -28.39
N ARG A 162 -13.67 -21.41 -27.61
CA ARG A 162 -12.56 -21.76 -26.71
C ARG A 162 -13.03 -22.42 -25.41
N LEU A 163 -14.20 -22.02 -24.88
CA LEU A 163 -14.79 -22.57 -23.65
C LEU A 163 -15.51 -23.92 -23.85
N LEU A 164 -16.07 -24.18 -25.03
CA LEU A 164 -16.94 -25.35 -25.25
C LEU A 164 -16.45 -26.35 -26.31
N GLY A 165 -15.22 -26.18 -26.82
CA GLY A 165 -14.64 -27.16 -27.73
C GLY A 165 -15.45 -27.33 -29.02
N GLY A 166 -15.41 -26.31 -29.89
CA GLY A 166 -15.68 -26.46 -31.32
C GLY A 166 -17.04 -27.03 -31.71
N THR A 167 -18.10 -26.22 -31.65
CA THR A 167 -19.26 -26.37 -32.54
C THR A 167 -19.69 -25.01 -33.10
N SER A 168 -20.30 -25.01 -34.29
CA SER A 168 -20.70 -23.84 -35.09
C SER A 168 -22.04 -23.22 -34.67
N ALA A 169 -22.60 -23.59 -33.50
CA ALA A 169 -23.78 -22.94 -32.95
C ALA A 169 -23.39 -21.60 -32.29
N GLY A 170 -24.20 -20.55 -32.46
CA GLY A 170 -23.96 -19.25 -31.81
C GLY A 170 -23.92 -19.37 -30.28
N SER A 171 -23.17 -18.49 -29.61
CA SER A 171 -23.10 -18.47 -28.14
C SER A 171 -24.50 -18.26 -27.55
N PRO A 172 -24.97 -19.09 -26.60
CA PRO A 172 -26.20 -18.84 -25.90
C PRO A 172 -26.05 -17.52 -25.12
N PRO A 173 -27.14 -16.74 -25.01
CA PRO A 173 -27.13 -15.54 -24.20
C PRO A 173 -26.81 -15.90 -22.74
N VAL A 174 -25.90 -15.16 -22.12
CA VAL A 174 -25.58 -15.27 -20.70
C VAL A 174 -26.13 -14.05 -19.97
N GLU A 175 -26.75 -14.28 -18.83
CA GLU A 175 -27.43 -13.27 -18.02
C GLU A 175 -26.62 -13.00 -16.74
N MET A 176 -26.36 -11.73 -16.45
CA MET A 176 -25.76 -11.30 -15.19
C MET A 176 -26.88 -11.26 -14.13
N ARG A 177 -26.79 -12.12 -13.11
CA ARG A 177 -27.77 -12.18 -12.01
C ARG A 177 -27.17 -11.60 -10.74
N PRO A 178 -27.89 -10.76 -9.98
CA PRO A 178 -27.42 -10.32 -8.68
C PRO A 178 -27.30 -11.51 -7.72
N LEU A 179 -26.36 -11.41 -6.77
CA LEU A 179 -26.17 -12.42 -5.74
C LEU A 179 -27.11 -12.19 -4.56
N GLU A 180 -27.56 -13.27 -3.94
CA GLU A 180 -28.39 -13.21 -2.73
C GLU A 180 -27.51 -13.17 -1.47
N LEU A 181 -28.05 -12.66 -0.37
CA LEU A 181 -27.40 -12.78 0.93
C LEU A 181 -27.73 -14.13 1.56
N ALA A 182 -26.74 -14.75 2.20
CA ALA A 182 -27.02 -15.82 3.15
C ALA A 182 -27.91 -15.31 4.29
N LYS A 183 -28.61 -16.24 4.96
CA LYS A 183 -29.46 -15.90 6.12
C LYS A 183 -28.65 -15.16 7.18
N TRP A 184 -29.25 -14.15 7.80
CA TRP A 184 -28.57 -13.25 8.74
C TRP A 184 -28.22 -13.93 10.07
N ASP A 185 -28.98 -14.95 10.47
CA ASP A 185 -28.89 -15.67 11.74
C ASP A 185 -28.01 -16.92 11.69
N VAL A 186 -27.42 -17.22 10.52
CA VAL A 186 -26.59 -18.41 10.30
C VAL A 186 -25.17 -17.97 9.96
N LEU A 187 -24.24 -18.24 10.88
CA LEU A 187 -22.81 -18.17 10.61
C LEU A 187 -22.34 -19.48 9.96
N PRO A 188 -21.37 -19.44 9.04
CA PRO A 188 -20.80 -20.68 8.49
C PRO A 188 -20.13 -21.51 9.58
N GLU A 189 -20.13 -22.83 9.42
CA GLU A 189 -19.45 -23.75 10.32
C GLU A 189 -17.94 -23.71 10.13
N LEU A 190 -17.19 -24.12 11.16
CA LEU A 190 -15.75 -24.26 11.00
C LEU A 190 -15.48 -25.38 10.01
N ARG A 191 -14.53 -25.18 9.09
CA ARG A 191 -14.17 -26.07 7.97
C ARG A 191 -15.12 -26.04 6.78
N ASP A 192 -16.19 -25.23 6.81
CA ASP A 192 -16.99 -24.99 5.62
C ASP A 192 -16.10 -24.46 4.49
N THR A 193 -16.24 -25.04 3.30
CA THR A 193 -15.49 -24.60 2.13
C THR A 193 -16.05 -23.29 1.61
N VAL A 194 -15.15 -22.35 1.33
CA VAL A 194 -15.49 -21.00 0.89
C VAL A 194 -14.60 -20.58 -0.27
N GLN A 195 -15.12 -19.68 -1.09
CA GLN A 195 -14.42 -19.05 -2.21
C GLN A 195 -14.51 -17.54 -2.05
N VAL A 196 -13.36 -16.88 -2.17
CA VAL A 196 -13.27 -15.43 -2.30
C VAL A 196 -13.08 -15.12 -3.77
N VAL A 197 -13.98 -14.31 -4.33
CA VAL A 197 -14.00 -13.97 -5.75
C VAL A 197 -13.75 -12.47 -5.92
N GLY A 198 -12.77 -12.09 -6.75
CA GLY A 198 -12.42 -10.68 -6.95
C GLY A 198 -11.36 -10.46 -8.02
N TYR A 199 -10.76 -9.26 -8.06
CA TYR A 199 -9.79 -8.83 -9.06
C TYR A 199 -8.47 -8.43 -8.38
N PRO A 200 -7.35 -9.12 -8.63
CA PRO A 200 -6.08 -8.81 -7.98
C PRO A 200 -5.53 -7.46 -8.47
N VAL A 201 -4.79 -6.76 -7.60
CA VAL A 201 -4.15 -5.48 -7.98
C VAL A 201 -3.28 -5.64 -9.23
N GLY A 202 -3.50 -4.75 -10.20
CA GLY A 202 -2.78 -4.73 -11.48
C GLY A 202 -3.21 -5.77 -12.51
N GLY A 203 -4.15 -6.67 -12.16
CA GLY A 203 -4.77 -7.60 -13.09
C GLY A 203 -6.20 -7.18 -13.43
N ASP A 204 -6.60 -7.34 -14.69
CA ASP A 204 -7.98 -7.11 -15.08
C ASP A 204 -8.83 -8.37 -14.99
N LYS A 205 -8.24 -9.57 -14.90
CA LYS A 205 -8.99 -10.83 -14.85
C LYS A 205 -9.48 -11.18 -13.45
N LEU A 206 -10.65 -11.80 -13.38
CA LEU A 206 -11.20 -12.41 -12.17
C LEU A 206 -10.24 -13.44 -11.58
N SER A 207 -10.12 -13.44 -10.25
CA SER A 207 -9.36 -14.37 -9.43
C SER A 207 -10.29 -14.99 -8.40
N VAL A 208 -10.24 -16.31 -8.30
CA VAL A 208 -10.96 -17.09 -7.30
C VAL A 208 -9.93 -17.74 -6.39
N THR A 209 -10.04 -17.52 -5.09
CA THR A 209 -9.24 -18.21 -4.07
C THR A 209 -10.16 -19.02 -3.18
N SER A 210 -9.95 -20.34 -3.15
CA SER A 210 -10.70 -21.25 -2.29
C SER A 210 -9.96 -21.49 -0.98
N GLY A 211 -10.72 -21.75 0.07
CA GLY A 211 -10.23 -22.15 1.39
C GLY A 211 -11.38 -22.67 2.24
N VAL A 212 -11.19 -22.66 3.55
CA VAL A 212 -12.18 -23.03 4.54
C VAL A 212 -12.32 -21.97 5.62
N VAL A 213 -13.48 -21.93 6.26
CA VAL A 213 -13.71 -21.12 7.45
C VAL A 213 -12.86 -21.66 8.60
N SER A 214 -11.87 -20.87 9.00
CA SER A 214 -10.97 -21.20 10.09
C SER A 214 -11.52 -20.78 11.45
N ARG A 215 -12.12 -19.58 11.54
CA ARG A 215 -12.66 -19.00 12.79
C ARG A 215 -13.80 -18.02 12.50
N CYS A 216 -14.74 -17.90 13.43
CA CYS A 216 -15.75 -16.84 13.48
C CYS A 216 -15.70 -16.21 14.87
N GLU A 217 -15.10 -15.02 14.97
CA GLU A 217 -14.81 -14.36 16.26
C GLU A 217 -14.81 -12.83 16.09
N VAL A 218 -14.82 -12.10 17.21
CA VAL A 218 -14.63 -10.63 17.18
C VAL A 218 -13.18 -10.34 16.84
N VAL A 219 -12.94 -9.61 15.75
CA VAL A 219 -11.62 -9.21 15.27
C VAL A 219 -11.54 -7.71 15.11
N GLU A 220 -10.34 -7.15 15.21
CA GLU A 220 -10.09 -5.74 14.92
C GLU A 220 -9.98 -5.51 13.40
N TYR A 221 -10.86 -4.67 12.86
CA TYR A 221 -10.89 -4.31 11.46
C TYR A 221 -9.77 -3.31 11.14
N SER A 222 -8.98 -3.53 10.08
CA SER A 222 -7.83 -2.64 9.80
C SER A 222 -8.24 -1.23 9.38
N HIS A 223 -9.38 -1.12 8.69
CA HIS A 223 -9.86 0.13 8.12
C HIS A 223 -10.30 1.10 9.23
N SER A 224 -11.12 0.61 10.17
CA SER A 224 -11.70 1.39 11.26
C SER A 224 -10.96 1.31 12.60
N ALA A 225 -10.09 0.30 12.78
CA ALA A 225 -9.57 -0.11 14.10
C ALA A 225 -10.69 -0.48 15.11
N ARG A 226 -11.88 -0.85 14.61
CA ARG A 226 -13.02 -1.25 15.43
C ARG A 226 -13.03 -2.78 15.62
N PRO A 227 -13.19 -3.29 16.85
CA PRO A 227 -13.48 -4.71 17.06
C PRO A 227 -14.93 -4.99 16.67
N ALA A 228 -15.14 -5.92 15.74
CA ALA A 228 -16.46 -6.36 15.28
C ALA A 228 -16.41 -7.85 14.87
N LEU A 229 -17.57 -8.49 14.70
CA LEU A 229 -17.63 -9.89 14.30
C LEU A 229 -17.05 -10.10 12.89
N GLY A 230 -16.07 -10.99 12.74
CA GLY A 230 -15.46 -11.32 11.46
C GLY A 230 -15.32 -12.83 11.23
N ILE A 231 -15.35 -13.22 9.96
CA ILE A 231 -15.05 -14.59 9.51
C ILE A 231 -13.58 -14.61 9.08
N THR A 232 -12.81 -15.55 9.60
CA THR A 232 -11.43 -15.82 9.18
C THR A 232 -11.42 -17.04 8.28
N VAL A 233 -10.81 -16.90 7.12
CA VAL A 233 -10.67 -17.96 6.10
C VAL A 233 -9.18 -18.18 5.83
N ASP A 234 -8.78 -19.40 5.49
CA ASP A 234 -7.41 -19.69 5.05
C ASP A 234 -7.20 -19.44 3.53
N ALA A 235 -8.26 -19.03 2.84
CA ALA A 235 -8.18 -18.48 1.49
C ALA A 235 -7.41 -17.16 1.52
N ALA A 236 -6.46 -17.00 0.59
CA ALA A 236 -5.66 -15.79 0.49
C ALA A 236 -6.50 -14.59 0.01
N VAL A 237 -6.74 -13.61 0.90
CA VAL A 237 -7.31 -12.30 0.53
C VAL A 237 -6.16 -11.36 0.22
N ASN A 238 -5.91 -11.11 -1.07
CA ASN A 238 -4.87 -10.20 -1.55
C ASN A 238 -5.43 -8.81 -1.84
N ALA A 239 -4.54 -7.80 -1.88
CA ALA A 239 -4.90 -6.46 -2.33
C ALA A 239 -5.55 -6.52 -3.72
N GLY A 240 -6.74 -5.94 -3.86
CA GLY A 240 -7.58 -5.96 -5.07
C GLY A 240 -8.80 -6.88 -4.95
N ASN A 241 -8.65 -8.07 -4.34
CA ASN A 241 -9.79 -8.97 -4.07
C ASN A 241 -10.68 -8.46 -2.93
N SER A 242 -10.17 -7.54 -2.11
CA SER A 242 -10.96 -6.86 -1.09
C SER A 242 -12.20 -6.17 -1.68
N GLY A 243 -13.30 -6.28 -0.95
CA GLY A 243 -14.64 -5.87 -1.38
C GLY A 243 -15.38 -6.91 -2.21
N GLY A 244 -14.70 -7.97 -2.68
CA GLY A 244 -15.34 -9.08 -3.39
C GLY A 244 -16.15 -9.99 -2.46
N PRO A 245 -17.13 -10.76 -3.01
CA PRO A 245 -17.96 -11.66 -2.22
C PRO A 245 -17.17 -12.90 -1.76
N VAL A 246 -17.53 -13.38 -0.57
CA VAL A 246 -17.17 -14.68 -0.04
C VAL A 246 -18.41 -15.55 -0.07
N MET A 247 -18.32 -16.72 -0.70
CA MET A 247 -19.44 -17.62 -0.97
C MET A 247 -19.03 -19.08 -0.79
N CYS A 248 -19.98 -19.98 -0.57
CA CYS A 248 -19.71 -21.41 -0.68
C CYS A 248 -19.55 -21.82 -2.17
N PRO A 249 -18.75 -22.84 -2.50
CA PRO A 249 -18.64 -23.34 -3.87
C PRO A 249 -20.01 -23.69 -4.46
N ASN A 250 -20.26 -23.26 -5.70
CA ASN A 250 -21.53 -23.46 -6.43
C ASN A 250 -22.77 -22.82 -5.77
N SER A 251 -22.59 -21.86 -4.85
CA SER A 251 -23.67 -21.07 -4.28
C SER A 251 -23.69 -19.66 -4.87
N ASP A 252 -24.89 -19.09 -5.00
CA ASP A 252 -25.16 -17.70 -5.32
C ASP A 252 -25.33 -16.82 -4.06
N LYS A 253 -25.03 -17.37 -2.87
CA LYS A 253 -25.23 -16.70 -1.59
C LYS A 253 -23.93 -16.12 -1.04
N ILE A 254 -23.95 -14.82 -0.78
CA ILE A 254 -22.91 -14.08 -0.10
C ILE A 254 -22.97 -14.41 1.39
N ILE A 255 -21.95 -15.10 1.89
CA ILE A 255 -21.74 -15.33 3.33
C ILE A 255 -20.88 -14.23 3.96
N GLY A 256 -20.16 -13.46 3.14
CA GLY A 256 -19.47 -12.26 3.60
C GLY A 256 -18.80 -11.43 2.49
N VAL A 257 -18.22 -10.30 2.88
CA VAL A 257 -17.44 -9.42 1.99
C VAL A 257 -15.98 -9.46 2.41
N ALA A 258 -15.07 -9.78 1.50
CA ALA A 258 -13.66 -9.92 1.81
C ALA A 258 -13.04 -8.58 2.23
N PHE A 259 -12.29 -8.58 3.34
CA PHE A 259 -11.53 -7.43 3.80
C PHE A 259 -10.19 -7.85 4.38
N GLN A 260 -9.26 -6.89 4.48
CA GLN A 260 -7.93 -7.14 5.02
C GLN A 260 -7.92 -6.84 6.53
N LYS A 261 -7.27 -7.68 7.35
CA LYS A 261 -7.07 -7.41 8.78
C LYS A 261 -5.76 -6.65 9.04
N TYR A 262 -5.67 -5.99 10.20
CA TYR A 262 -4.42 -5.46 10.73
C TYR A 262 -3.56 -6.64 11.21
N VAL A 263 -2.64 -7.10 10.37
CA VAL A 263 -1.78 -8.24 10.68
C VAL A 263 -0.39 -7.75 11.07
N SER A 264 0.03 -8.08 12.29
CA SER A 264 1.41 -7.94 12.72
C SER A 264 2.33 -8.74 11.78
N ARG A 265 3.42 -8.11 11.33
CA ARG A 265 4.37 -8.70 10.36
C ARG A 265 4.69 -10.16 10.70
N GLY A 266 4.21 -11.12 9.89
CA GLY A 266 4.58 -12.54 10.03
C GLY A 266 3.45 -13.57 9.98
N VAL A 267 2.18 -13.19 9.76
CA VAL A 267 1.10 -14.17 9.50
C VAL A 267 0.75 -14.13 8.01
N GLU A 268 0.95 -15.24 7.33
CA GLU A 268 0.60 -15.46 5.91
C GLU A 268 -0.64 -16.38 5.84
N ASN A 269 -1.44 -16.27 4.77
CA ASN A 269 -2.64 -17.09 4.52
C ASN A 269 -3.79 -16.99 5.57
N GLN A 270 -4.09 -15.80 6.05
CA GLN A 270 -5.34 -15.53 6.78
C GLN A 270 -6.11 -14.40 6.06
N GLY A 271 -7.17 -14.79 5.36
CA GLY A 271 -8.17 -13.89 4.82
C GLY A 271 -9.25 -13.58 5.86
N HIS A 272 -9.88 -12.42 5.75
CA HIS A 272 -11.02 -12.05 6.58
C HIS A 272 -12.21 -11.63 5.74
N ALA A 273 -13.41 -11.83 6.27
CA ALA A 273 -14.65 -11.44 5.62
C ALA A 273 -15.66 -10.88 6.63
N VAL A 274 -16.35 -9.81 6.23
CA VAL A 274 -17.44 -9.21 6.97
C VAL A 274 -18.63 -10.15 6.85
N PRO A 275 -19.19 -10.72 7.93
CA PRO A 275 -20.24 -11.72 7.86
C PRO A 275 -21.55 -11.15 7.29
N SER A 276 -22.35 -12.02 6.65
CA SER A 276 -23.71 -11.74 6.16
C SER A 276 -24.56 -10.96 7.17
N TYR A 277 -24.45 -11.31 8.45
CA TYR A 277 -25.08 -10.63 9.57
C TYR A 277 -24.87 -9.09 9.59
N LEU A 278 -23.62 -8.63 9.48
CA LEU A 278 -23.32 -7.18 9.47
C LEU A 278 -23.74 -6.53 8.15
N ILE A 279 -23.73 -7.29 7.06
CA ILE A 279 -24.20 -6.85 5.74
C ILE A 279 -25.71 -6.59 5.78
N TRP A 280 -26.49 -7.50 6.36
CA TRP A 280 -27.94 -7.34 6.56
C TRP A 280 -28.27 -6.11 7.39
N ARG A 281 -27.59 -5.92 8.52
CA ARG A 281 -27.74 -4.72 9.36
C ARG A 281 -27.48 -3.45 8.56
N PHE A 282 -26.36 -3.40 7.83
CA PHE A 282 -26.00 -2.25 7.02
C PHE A 282 -27.07 -1.93 5.97
N ILE A 283 -27.52 -2.92 5.20
CA ILE A 283 -28.53 -2.72 4.15
C ILE A 283 -29.89 -2.28 4.74
N ASN A 284 -30.35 -2.93 5.82
CA ASN A 284 -31.62 -2.57 6.45
C ASN A 284 -31.63 -1.13 6.96
N ARG A 285 -30.51 -0.65 7.52
CA ARG A 285 -30.40 0.73 7.98
C ARG A 285 -30.33 1.72 6.84
N VAL A 286 -29.59 1.40 5.79
CA VAL A 286 -29.51 2.21 4.57
C VAL A 286 -30.90 2.35 3.93
N ALA A 287 -31.66 1.26 3.85
CA ALA A 287 -33.02 1.23 3.31
C ALA A 287 -34.01 2.09 4.14
N THR A 288 -34.04 1.88 5.45
CA THR A 288 -34.98 2.58 6.36
C THR A 288 -34.67 4.07 6.51
N ALA A 289 -33.39 4.47 6.45
CA ALA A 289 -32.99 5.87 6.50
C ALA A 289 -33.46 6.70 5.28
N THR A 290 -33.83 6.05 4.18
CA THR A 290 -34.35 6.73 2.98
C THR A 290 -35.87 6.85 2.90
N SER A 291 -36.62 6.09 3.71
CA SER A 291 -38.08 6.08 3.72
C SER A 291 -38.70 7.19 4.58
N ASP A 292 -37.94 7.74 5.53
CA ASP A 292 -38.34 8.92 6.30
C ASP A 292 -38.21 10.18 5.44
N GLY A 293 -39.24 10.48 4.66
CA GLY A 293 -39.38 11.69 3.81
C GLY A 293 -39.46 13.01 4.57
N GLY A 294 -38.59 13.25 5.56
CA GLY A 294 -38.53 14.46 6.36
C GLY A 294 -37.51 15.46 5.83
N GLN A 295 -37.95 16.71 5.63
CA GLN A 295 -37.06 17.87 5.72
C GLN A 295 -36.35 17.83 7.08
N THR A 296 -35.18 17.22 7.16
CA THR A 296 -34.24 17.51 8.23
C THR A 296 -33.46 18.73 7.81
N SER A 297 -33.60 19.77 8.62
CA SER A 297 -32.84 21.00 8.57
C SER A 297 -31.35 20.70 8.33
N SER A 298 -30.74 21.57 7.55
CA SER A 298 -29.31 21.66 7.33
C SER A 298 -28.53 21.74 8.65
N SER A 299 -28.11 20.60 9.20
CA SER A 299 -26.86 20.43 9.98
C SER A 299 -26.82 19.05 10.64
N SER A 300 -25.81 18.25 10.26
CA SER A 300 -25.37 16.99 10.91
C SER A 300 -26.37 15.83 11.07
N SER A 301 -26.11 14.69 10.40
CA SER A 301 -26.31 13.30 10.89
C SER A 301 -26.84 12.31 9.84
N SER A 302 -26.04 11.92 8.84
CA SER A 302 -26.34 10.73 8.01
C SER A 302 -25.31 9.62 8.11
N SER A 303 -24.11 9.86 8.66
CA SER A 303 -23.08 8.83 8.89
C SER A 303 -23.29 8.07 10.20
N SER A 304 -23.63 8.78 11.28
CA SER A 304 -23.66 8.22 12.65
C SER A 304 -24.75 7.16 12.89
N SER A 305 -25.70 7.03 11.97
CA SER A 305 -26.78 6.04 12.06
C SER A 305 -26.35 4.64 11.61
N LEU A 306 -25.22 4.53 10.88
CA LEU A 306 -24.67 3.28 10.34
C LEU A 306 -23.55 2.68 11.21
N ASP A 307 -22.89 3.52 12.01
CA ASP A 307 -21.80 3.15 12.92
C ASP A 307 -22.16 1.99 13.86
N LEU A 308 -21.14 1.27 14.33
CA LEU A 308 -21.33 0.16 15.27
C LEU A 308 -21.42 0.70 16.71
N PRO A 309 -22.53 0.47 17.42
CA PRO A 309 -22.76 1.05 18.74
C PRO A 309 -21.80 0.53 19.81
N CYS A 310 -21.74 1.24 20.93
CA CYS A 310 -21.08 0.75 22.13
C CYS A 310 -21.84 1.16 23.41
N LEU A 311 -21.50 0.51 24.52
CA LEU A 311 -22.06 0.84 25.83
C LEU A 311 -21.45 2.13 26.45
N GLY A 312 -20.35 2.66 25.88
CA GLY A 312 -19.61 3.77 26.49
C GLY A 312 -18.89 3.39 27.79
N VAL A 313 -18.43 2.15 27.91
CA VAL A 313 -17.71 1.64 29.08
C VAL A 313 -16.40 0.95 28.71
N THR A 314 -15.48 0.89 29.67
CA THR A 314 -14.34 -0.05 29.65
C THR A 314 -14.57 -1.10 30.71
N CYS A 315 -14.46 -2.38 30.34
CA CYS A 315 -14.71 -3.50 31.24
C CYS A 315 -13.43 -4.23 31.62
N GLN A 316 -13.44 -4.86 32.80
CA GLN A 316 -12.39 -5.74 33.30
C GLN A 316 -12.99 -7.15 33.53
N PRO A 317 -12.34 -8.21 33.02
CA PRO A 317 -12.68 -9.59 33.38
C PRO A 317 -12.56 -9.84 34.88
N VAL A 318 -13.43 -10.70 35.42
CA VAL A 318 -13.48 -11.01 36.86
C VAL A 318 -13.33 -12.52 37.08
N GLU A 319 -12.10 -13.01 36.99
CA GLU A 319 -11.75 -14.43 37.23
C GLU A 319 -11.23 -14.68 38.65
N ASN A 320 -10.53 -13.70 39.22
CA ASN A 320 -9.87 -13.86 40.51
C ASN A 320 -10.91 -13.98 41.64
N GLU A 321 -10.80 -15.04 42.44
CA GLU A 321 -11.76 -15.34 43.51
C GLU A 321 -11.83 -14.24 44.57
N GLN A 322 -10.69 -13.68 44.99
CA GLN A 322 -10.68 -12.58 45.95
C GLN A 322 -11.39 -11.35 45.38
N PHE A 323 -11.23 -11.09 44.08
CA PHE A 323 -11.88 -9.97 43.40
C PHE A 323 -13.40 -10.17 43.26
N LYS A 324 -13.85 -11.40 42.94
CA LYS A 324 -15.28 -11.75 42.95
C LYS A 324 -15.89 -11.58 44.33
N THR A 325 -15.21 -12.06 45.38
CA THR A 325 -15.64 -11.90 46.77
C THR A 325 -15.73 -10.42 47.14
N TRP A 326 -14.72 -9.62 46.78
CA TRP A 326 -14.72 -8.17 47.05
C TRP A 326 -15.83 -7.41 46.31
N LEU A 327 -16.17 -7.84 45.09
CA LEU A 327 -17.31 -7.32 44.32
C LEU A 327 -18.67 -7.84 44.82
N GLY A 328 -18.69 -8.78 45.78
CA GLY A 328 -19.91 -9.41 46.29
C GLY A 328 -20.63 -10.27 45.25
N MET A 329 -19.87 -10.90 44.35
CA MET A 329 -20.39 -11.78 43.28
C MET A 329 -20.74 -13.19 43.79
N ARG A 330 -20.98 -13.36 45.09
CA ARG A 330 -21.46 -14.60 45.72
C ARG A 330 -22.80 -14.32 46.38
N GLY A 331 -23.87 -14.95 45.89
CA GLY A 331 -25.20 -14.88 46.47
C GLY A 331 -25.29 -15.62 47.81
N GLY A 332 -26.36 -15.34 48.57
CA GLY A 332 -26.62 -15.96 49.88
C GLY A 332 -26.77 -17.48 49.85
N ASP A 333 -27.10 -18.04 48.68
CA ASP A 333 -27.39 -19.47 48.49
C ASP A 333 -26.20 -20.27 47.94
N GLY A 334 -25.00 -19.66 47.88
CA GLY A 334 -23.81 -20.26 47.27
C GLY A 334 -23.72 -20.10 45.74
N MET A 335 -24.65 -19.35 45.12
CA MET A 335 -24.63 -19.04 43.69
C MET A 335 -23.53 -18.02 43.34
N GLU A 336 -22.66 -18.36 42.40
CA GLU A 336 -21.62 -17.47 41.89
C GLU A 336 -22.13 -16.72 40.64
N TYR A 337 -22.11 -15.40 40.68
CA TYR A 337 -22.44 -14.58 39.52
C TYR A 337 -21.28 -14.55 38.52
N LYS A 338 -21.61 -14.49 37.22
CA LYS A 338 -20.65 -14.32 36.13
C LYS A 338 -20.93 -13.02 35.39
N GLY A 339 -19.87 -12.35 34.95
CA GLY A 339 -19.98 -11.07 34.26
C GLY A 339 -18.66 -10.30 34.25
N VAL A 340 -18.72 -9.07 33.75
CA VAL A 340 -17.56 -8.17 33.66
C VAL A 340 -17.79 -6.89 34.44
N MET A 341 -16.73 -6.39 35.08
CA MET A 341 -16.81 -5.18 35.90
C MET A 341 -16.56 -3.94 35.05
N VAL A 342 -17.41 -2.93 35.18
CA VAL A 342 -17.21 -1.59 34.63
C VAL A 342 -16.05 -0.92 35.36
N SER A 343 -14.93 -0.72 34.66
CA SER A 343 -13.74 -0.01 35.16
C SER A 343 -13.82 1.50 34.93
N TRP A 344 -14.53 1.91 33.87
CA TRP A 344 -14.81 3.30 33.52
C TRP A 344 -16.10 3.38 32.69
N SER A 345 -16.85 4.46 32.83
CA SER A 345 -18.09 4.72 32.08
C SER A 345 -18.25 6.21 31.76
N ILE A 346 -18.48 6.53 30.48
CA ILE A 346 -19.07 7.81 30.07
C ILE A 346 -20.60 7.74 30.12
N ASN A 347 -21.16 6.54 29.98
CA ASN A 347 -22.60 6.32 30.00
C ASN A 347 -23.16 6.65 31.40
N PRO A 348 -24.17 7.53 31.52
CA PRO A 348 -24.71 7.93 32.81
C PRO A 348 -25.41 6.78 33.54
N SER A 349 -25.95 5.80 32.80
CA SER A 349 -26.65 4.65 33.37
C SER A 349 -25.73 3.63 34.05
N LEU A 350 -24.40 3.74 33.91
CA LEU A 350 -23.43 2.81 34.47
C LEU A 350 -22.38 3.53 35.34
N ARG A 351 -21.89 2.83 36.36
CA ARG A 351 -20.94 3.34 37.35
C ARG A 351 -19.72 2.42 37.42
N LYS A 352 -18.60 2.97 37.87
CA LYS A 352 -17.42 2.16 38.19
C LYS A 352 -17.81 1.11 39.23
N TYR A 353 -17.31 -0.11 39.05
CA TYR A 353 -17.58 -1.31 39.85
C TYR A 353 -18.95 -1.97 39.66
N ASP A 354 -19.84 -1.41 38.83
CA ASP A 354 -21.02 -2.16 38.37
C ASP A 354 -20.54 -3.43 37.64
N VAL A 355 -21.11 -4.59 37.93
CA VAL A 355 -20.81 -5.84 37.21
C VAL A 355 -21.96 -6.16 36.27
N ILE A 356 -21.70 -6.15 34.97
CA ILE A 356 -22.69 -6.50 33.93
C ILE A 356 -22.75 -8.02 33.83
N THR A 357 -23.89 -8.60 34.18
CA THR A 357 -24.11 -10.05 34.21
C THR A 357 -24.99 -10.55 33.06
N ALA A 358 -25.82 -9.69 32.46
CA ALA A 358 -26.58 -10.03 31.25
C ALA A 358 -26.89 -8.80 30.38
N ILE A 359 -27.06 -9.02 29.07
CA ILE A 359 -27.57 -8.03 28.09
C ILE A 359 -28.85 -8.60 27.48
N ASN A 360 -29.99 -7.91 27.64
CA ASN A 360 -31.32 -8.34 27.21
C ASN A 360 -31.64 -9.79 27.64
N GLY A 361 -31.32 -10.12 28.90
CA GLY A 361 -31.48 -11.47 29.44
C GLY A 361 -30.45 -12.51 28.97
N THR A 362 -29.56 -12.17 28.02
CA THR A 362 -28.47 -13.05 27.58
C THR A 362 -27.32 -12.97 28.58
N PRO A 363 -26.99 -14.06 29.31
CA PRO A 363 -25.99 -14.03 30.37
C PRO A 363 -24.57 -13.87 29.80
N LEU A 364 -23.74 -13.14 30.55
CA LEU A 364 -22.30 -12.96 30.29
C LEU A 364 -21.49 -13.93 31.15
N ASP A 365 -20.39 -14.42 30.60
CA ASP A 365 -19.35 -15.06 31.40
C ASP A 365 -18.38 -14.04 32.03
N SER A 366 -17.46 -14.54 32.88
CA SER A 366 -16.45 -13.72 33.56
C SER A 366 -15.44 -13.02 32.63
N PHE A 367 -15.44 -13.35 31.34
CA PHE A 367 -14.58 -12.77 30.31
C PHE A 367 -15.35 -11.81 29.38
N GLY A 368 -16.66 -11.65 29.58
CA GLY A 368 -17.50 -10.79 28.76
C GLY A 368 -17.99 -11.43 27.47
N HIS A 369 -18.01 -12.76 27.38
CA HIS A 369 -18.64 -13.47 26.25
C HIS A 369 -20.08 -13.81 26.55
N VAL A 370 -20.87 -13.86 25.48
CA VAL A 370 -22.27 -14.28 25.44
C VAL A 370 -22.41 -15.48 24.50
N TRP A 371 -23.43 -16.31 24.73
CA TRP A 371 -23.84 -17.29 23.74
C TRP A 371 -24.78 -16.62 22.72
N TYR A 372 -24.27 -16.35 21.53
CA TYR A 372 -24.98 -15.61 20.48
C TYR A 372 -24.65 -16.20 19.10
N LEU A 373 -25.63 -16.26 18.20
CA LEU A 373 -25.50 -16.90 16.88
C LEU A 373 -24.92 -18.33 16.94
N GLY A 374 -25.35 -19.11 17.94
CA GLY A 374 -24.90 -20.49 18.15
C GLY A 374 -23.45 -20.64 18.59
N ARG A 375 -22.77 -19.56 18.99
CA ARG A 375 -21.35 -19.55 19.36
C ARG A 375 -21.10 -18.71 20.62
N ARG A 376 -19.99 -18.97 21.30
CA ARG A 376 -19.49 -18.11 22.38
C ARG A 376 -18.70 -16.95 21.78
N LEU A 377 -19.29 -15.75 21.79
CA LEU A 377 -18.73 -14.53 21.17
C LEU A 377 -18.59 -13.43 22.21
N TYR A 378 -17.59 -12.55 22.05
CA TYR A 378 -17.45 -11.39 22.94
C TYR A 378 -18.69 -10.48 22.81
N MET A 379 -19.14 -9.87 23.90
CA MET A 379 -20.42 -9.14 23.99
C MET A 379 -20.61 -8.07 22.91
N THR A 380 -19.54 -7.51 22.35
CA THR A 380 -19.59 -6.58 21.21
C THR A 380 -20.35 -7.15 20.01
N ALA A 381 -20.21 -8.45 19.71
CA ALA A 381 -20.92 -9.06 18.58
C ALA A 381 -22.45 -9.03 18.75
N LEU A 382 -22.94 -9.12 20.00
CA LEU A 382 -24.38 -8.95 20.31
C LEU A 382 -24.80 -7.49 20.20
N LEU A 383 -23.97 -6.56 20.72
CA LEU A 383 -24.24 -5.13 20.64
C LEU A 383 -24.26 -4.62 19.19
N ASP A 384 -23.42 -5.18 18.32
CA ASP A 384 -23.36 -4.86 16.90
C ASP A 384 -24.68 -5.20 16.17
N SER A 385 -25.63 -5.94 16.78
CA SER A 385 -26.99 -6.14 16.22
C SER A 385 -27.86 -4.88 16.24
N TYR A 386 -27.51 -3.92 17.08
CA TYR A 386 -28.27 -2.72 17.34
C TYR A 386 -27.71 -1.51 16.59
N TYR A 387 -28.40 -0.39 16.67
CA TYR A 387 -27.98 0.91 16.16
C TYR A 387 -27.59 1.86 17.28
N VAL A 388 -26.78 2.87 16.92
CA VAL A 388 -26.52 4.00 17.82
C VAL A 388 -27.85 4.67 18.18
N GLY A 389 -28.07 4.88 19.48
CA GLY A 389 -29.32 5.42 20.03
C GLY A 389 -30.32 4.37 20.50
N ASP A 390 -30.17 3.10 20.12
CA ASP A 390 -31.01 2.01 20.63
C ASP A 390 -30.80 1.83 22.14
N VAL A 391 -31.82 1.29 22.83
CA VAL A 391 -31.77 1.04 24.27
C VAL A 391 -31.75 -0.46 24.52
N VAL A 392 -30.78 -0.90 25.32
CA VAL A 392 -30.67 -2.29 25.79
C VAL A 392 -30.93 -2.35 27.30
N GLU A 393 -31.49 -3.46 27.77
CA GLU A 393 -31.62 -3.77 29.20
C GLU A 393 -30.37 -4.53 29.65
N LEU A 394 -29.66 -4.00 30.64
CA LEU A 394 -28.56 -4.68 31.29
C LEU A 394 -29.00 -5.21 32.65
N THR A 395 -28.68 -6.46 32.96
CA THR A 395 -28.67 -6.95 34.34
C THR A 395 -27.33 -6.61 34.94
N VAL A 396 -27.35 -5.85 36.04
CA VAL A 396 -26.16 -5.29 36.67
C VAL A 396 -26.19 -5.55 38.16
N LEU A 397 -25.11 -6.13 38.68
CA LEU A 397 -24.85 -6.16 40.12
C LEU A 397 -24.23 -4.82 40.51
N SER A 398 -25.00 -4.06 41.29
CA SER A 398 -24.59 -2.74 41.74
C SER A 398 -24.20 -2.81 43.22
N ARG A 399 -23.06 -2.20 43.57
CA ARG A 399 -22.73 -1.96 44.98
C ARG A 399 -23.49 -0.72 45.47
N GLY A 400 -23.96 -0.76 46.71
CA GLY A 400 -24.50 0.43 47.38
C GLY A 400 -23.48 1.58 47.44
N PRO A 401 -23.95 2.83 47.60
CA PRO A 401 -23.09 4.02 47.58
C PRO A 401 -22.12 4.16 48.77
N GLU A 402 -22.30 3.38 49.86
CA GLU A 402 -21.46 3.46 51.05
C GLU A 402 -20.28 2.48 50.99
N GLU A 403 -19.05 3.00 51.11
CA GLU A 403 -17.84 2.20 51.30
C GLU A 403 -18.00 1.32 52.54
N GLY A 404 -18.14 0.01 52.33
CA GLY A 404 -18.20 -0.98 53.41
C GLY A 404 -19.52 -1.75 53.55
N GLN A 405 -20.60 -1.40 52.83
CA GLN A 405 -21.79 -2.25 52.80
C GLN A 405 -21.63 -3.42 51.81
N ALA A 406 -21.92 -4.62 52.30
CA ALA A 406 -21.78 -5.91 51.60
C ALA A 406 -23.02 -6.33 50.77
N ARG A 407 -24.08 -5.52 50.74
CA ARG A 407 -25.29 -5.86 49.98
C ARG A 407 -25.13 -5.44 48.53
N VAL A 408 -24.94 -6.44 47.69
CA VAL A 408 -25.01 -6.32 46.23
C VAL A 408 -26.45 -6.52 45.81
N GLU A 409 -26.98 -5.58 45.04
CA GLU A 409 -28.33 -5.69 44.47
C GLU A 409 -28.23 -5.93 42.97
N GLU A 410 -28.94 -6.95 42.50
CA GLU A 410 -29.19 -7.11 41.08
C GLU A 410 -30.21 -6.08 40.62
N ARG A 411 -29.84 -5.27 39.63
CA ARG A 411 -30.68 -4.21 39.07
C ARG A 411 -30.73 -4.34 37.57
N ARG A 412 -31.92 -4.14 36.99
CA ARG A 412 -32.09 -3.95 35.56
C ARG A 412 -31.91 -2.49 35.22
N ARG A 413 -31.01 -2.18 34.30
CA ARG A 413 -30.74 -0.81 33.84
C ARG A 413 -30.97 -0.71 32.34
N ARG A 414 -31.79 0.25 31.94
CA ARG A 414 -31.91 0.65 30.54
C ARG A 414 -30.72 1.54 30.17
N VAL A 415 -29.97 1.11 29.17
CA VAL A 415 -28.75 1.76 28.71
C VAL A 415 -28.89 2.10 27.24
N GLN A 416 -28.80 3.39 26.92
CA GLN A 416 -28.77 3.85 25.53
C GLN A 416 -27.37 3.61 24.96
N LEU A 417 -27.33 3.01 23.77
CA LEU A 417 -26.11 2.75 23.02
C LEU A 417 -25.59 4.03 22.37
N MET A 418 -24.28 4.23 22.46
CA MET A 418 -23.59 5.45 22.05
C MET A 418 -22.70 5.20 20.83
N SER A 419 -22.40 6.25 20.07
CA SER A 419 -21.34 6.19 19.06
C SER A 419 -19.97 6.11 19.77
N PRO A 420 -19.03 5.27 19.30
CA PRO A 420 -17.67 5.25 19.82
C PRO A 420 -16.96 6.62 19.78
N GLU A 421 -17.26 7.47 18.80
CA GLU A 421 -16.69 8.83 18.68
C GLU A 421 -17.11 9.75 19.83
N ASP A 422 -18.27 9.49 20.43
CA ASP A 422 -18.76 10.24 21.59
C ASP A 422 -18.11 9.81 22.90
N CYS A 423 -17.30 8.74 22.90
CA CYS A 423 -16.67 8.20 24.11
C CYS A 423 -15.22 8.69 24.31
N PHE A 424 -14.50 8.97 23.23
CA PHE A 424 -13.07 9.28 23.26
C PHE A 424 -12.81 10.76 22.96
N LEU A 425 -11.80 11.32 23.64
CA LEU A 425 -11.40 12.72 23.43
C LEU A 425 -10.69 12.93 22.08
N VAL A 426 -10.04 11.88 21.59
CA VAL A 426 -9.42 11.82 20.27
C VAL A 426 -10.04 10.65 19.51
N PRO A 427 -10.52 10.85 18.27
CA PRO A 427 -10.99 9.75 17.43
C PRO A 427 -9.90 8.68 17.29
N ARG A 428 -10.26 7.40 17.51
CA ARG A 428 -9.30 6.29 17.50
C ARG A 428 -9.01 5.72 16.12
N GLY A 429 -9.96 5.85 15.20
CA GLY A 429 -9.84 5.41 13.81
C GLY A 429 -9.25 6.50 12.91
N GLN A 430 -8.92 6.13 11.68
CA GLN A 430 -8.73 7.13 10.63
C GLN A 430 -10.05 7.79 10.28
N MET A 431 -9.96 9.06 9.94
CA MET A 431 -11.08 9.78 9.39
C MET A 431 -11.03 9.71 7.87
N TYR A 432 -12.09 9.16 7.29
CA TYR A 432 -12.26 9.01 5.85
C TYR A 432 -13.39 9.90 5.35
N ASP A 433 -13.40 10.16 4.04
CA ASP A 433 -14.42 10.96 3.37
C ASP A 433 -14.56 12.39 3.97
N VAL A 434 -13.49 12.85 4.61
CA VAL A 434 -13.36 14.21 5.16
C VAL A 434 -12.86 15.13 4.05
N LYS A 435 -13.63 16.16 3.73
CA LYS A 435 -13.25 17.14 2.69
C LYS A 435 -11.99 17.93 3.03
N ALA A 436 -11.90 18.38 4.27
CA ALA A 436 -10.75 19.09 4.82
C ALA A 436 -10.75 18.90 6.36
N PRO A 437 -9.58 18.79 7.00
CA PRO A 437 -9.50 18.72 8.45
C PRO A 437 -10.01 20.04 9.06
N PRO A 438 -10.68 20.02 10.21
CA PRO A 438 -11.03 21.25 10.91
C PRO A 438 -9.76 22.00 11.32
N TYR A 439 -9.71 23.29 11.02
CA TYR A 439 -8.61 24.16 11.42
C TYR A 439 -9.08 25.59 11.67
N PHE A 440 -8.35 26.30 12.53
CA PHE A 440 -8.49 27.72 12.79
C PHE A 440 -7.10 28.37 12.86
N ILE A 441 -6.95 29.54 12.24
CA ILE A 441 -5.70 30.30 12.17
C ILE A 441 -5.95 31.68 12.76
N ALA A 442 -5.13 32.08 13.74
CA ALA A 442 -5.13 33.42 14.31
C ALA A 442 -3.69 33.92 14.50
N GLY A 443 -3.34 35.02 13.84
CA GLY A 443 -1.98 35.57 13.82
C GLY A 443 -0.91 34.53 13.50
N GLY A 444 -1.22 33.62 12.58
CA GLY A 444 -0.32 32.57 12.11
C GLY A 444 -0.30 31.30 12.95
N MET A 445 -0.86 31.30 14.16
CA MET A 445 -1.03 30.09 14.95
C MET A 445 -2.10 29.20 14.32
N VAL A 446 -1.74 27.98 13.92
CA VAL A 446 -2.67 27.03 13.29
C VAL A 446 -3.14 26.00 14.31
N PHE A 447 -4.41 26.04 14.66
CA PHE A 447 -5.05 25.16 15.62
C PHE A 447 -5.85 24.07 14.92
N GLN A 448 -5.75 22.84 15.39
CA GLN A 448 -6.54 21.70 14.91
C GLN A 448 -6.97 20.81 16.09
N PRO A 449 -8.12 20.11 16.01
CA PRO A 449 -8.40 19.00 16.90
C PRO A 449 -7.38 17.88 16.65
N LEU A 450 -6.83 17.32 17.72
CA LEU A 450 -5.91 16.19 17.65
C LEU A 450 -6.64 14.98 17.04
N SER A 451 -6.03 14.39 16.03
CA SER A 451 -6.52 13.17 15.37
C SER A 451 -5.39 12.15 15.19
N VAL A 452 -5.74 10.88 15.00
CA VAL A 452 -4.76 9.85 14.64
C VAL A 452 -4.11 10.14 13.28
N ASP A 453 -4.84 10.77 12.35
CA ASP A 453 -4.31 11.12 11.04
C ASP A 453 -3.25 12.22 11.10
N TYR A 454 -3.40 13.21 12.00
CA TYR A 454 -2.32 14.17 12.27
C TYR A 454 -1.06 13.46 12.77
N LEU A 455 -1.18 12.53 13.73
CA LEU A 455 -0.03 11.77 14.22
C LEU A 455 0.59 10.83 13.17
N ARG A 456 -0.18 10.38 12.20
CA ARG A 456 0.32 9.57 11.07
C ARG A 456 1.12 10.37 10.05
N GLY A 457 0.99 11.71 10.04
CA GLY A 457 1.84 12.59 9.23
C GLY A 457 3.32 12.61 9.64
N TRP A 458 3.64 12.09 10.84
CA TRP A 458 5.01 12.01 11.34
C TRP A 458 5.78 10.84 10.71
N ALA A 459 7.08 11.03 10.46
CA ALA A 459 7.92 10.11 9.68
C ALA A 459 7.98 8.67 10.25
N SER A 460 7.91 8.51 11.57
CA SER A 460 7.80 7.20 12.22
C SER A 460 7.05 7.27 13.56
N ASP A 461 6.57 6.12 14.04
CA ASP A 461 5.95 6.00 15.37
C ASP A 461 6.87 6.49 16.51
N ARG A 462 8.19 6.44 16.31
CA ARG A 462 9.18 6.88 17.31
C ARG A 462 9.34 8.39 17.37
N ASP A 463 9.02 9.06 16.27
CA ASP A 463 9.12 10.52 16.15
C ASP A 463 7.84 11.20 16.63
N ARG A 464 6.79 10.43 16.93
CA ARG A 464 5.54 10.96 17.48
C ARG A 464 5.74 11.51 18.89
N PRO A 465 5.25 12.74 19.17
CA PRO A 465 5.32 13.31 20.51
C PRO A 465 4.55 12.46 21.52
N THR A 466 5.19 12.09 22.63
CA THR A 466 4.61 11.11 23.56
C THR A 466 3.39 11.66 24.30
N HIS A 467 3.32 12.96 24.58
CA HIS A 467 2.14 13.57 25.22
C HIS A 467 0.91 13.47 24.31
N LEU A 468 1.06 13.70 23.01
CA LEU A 468 -0.02 13.52 22.04
C LEU A 468 -0.40 12.04 21.87
N GLN A 469 0.59 11.15 21.76
CA GLN A 469 0.34 9.71 21.66
C GLN A 469 -0.35 9.17 22.93
N HIS A 470 -0.02 9.71 24.10
CA HIS A 470 -0.70 9.42 25.35
C HIS A 470 -2.18 9.83 25.27
N MET A 471 -2.47 11.06 24.83
CA MET A 471 -3.85 11.55 24.68
C MET A 471 -4.69 10.70 23.72
N VAL A 472 -4.11 10.21 22.61
CA VAL A 472 -4.80 9.27 21.70
C VAL A 472 -5.20 7.97 22.42
N ASN A 473 -4.33 7.45 23.27
CA ASN A 473 -4.55 6.15 23.93
C ASN A 473 -5.49 6.28 25.15
N THR A 474 -5.28 7.30 25.97
CA THR A 474 -5.91 7.44 27.29
C THR A 474 -6.99 8.52 27.36
N GLY A 475 -7.03 9.46 26.41
CA GLY A 475 -7.98 10.56 26.39
C GLY A 475 -9.43 10.07 26.41
N ARG A 476 -10.21 10.58 27.37
CA ARG A 476 -11.63 10.30 27.54
C ARG A 476 -12.37 11.61 27.73
N LYS A 477 -13.61 11.67 27.22
CA LYS A 477 -14.51 12.79 27.45
C LYS A 477 -15.02 12.77 28.91
N SER A 478 -15.31 13.93 29.48
CA SER A 478 -15.82 14.05 30.85
C SER A 478 -17.30 13.71 30.94
N ARG A 479 -17.75 13.22 32.10
CA ARG A 479 -19.19 12.96 32.38
C ARG A 479 -19.99 14.24 32.63
N THR A 480 -19.32 15.36 32.89
CA THR A 480 -19.91 16.59 33.44
C THR A 480 -20.46 17.56 32.38
N GLY A 481 -20.41 17.20 31.09
CA GLY A 481 -20.82 18.10 30.01
C GLY A 481 -22.28 17.96 29.62
N GLU A 482 -23.11 18.95 29.97
CA GLU A 482 -24.31 19.30 29.21
C GLU A 482 -23.95 19.51 27.74
N GLY A 483 -24.06 18.47 26.90
CA GLY A 483 -24.05 18.57 25.43
C GLY A 483 -22.86 19.29 24.74
N ARG A 484 -21.78 19.64 25.45
CA ARG A 484 -20.64 20.37 24.88
C ARG A 484 -19.60 19.39 24.35
N GLN A 485 -19.23 19.62 23.09
CA GLN A 485 -18.27 18.84 22.34
C GLN A 485 -16.89 19.01 22.98
N GLU A 486 -16.32 17.93 23.50
CA GLU A 486 -14.94 17.92 24.03
C GLU A 486 -13.98 17.38 22.98
N GLU A 487 -12.92 18.14 22.67
CA GLU A 487 -11.85 17.82 21.74
C GLU A 487 -10.50 18.26 22.35
N CYS A 488 -9.44 17.51 22.06
CA CYS A 488 -8.08 17.94 22.40
C CYS A 488 -7.57 18.88 21.30
N VAL A 489 -7.49 20.19 21.54
CA VAL A 489 -6.99 21.15 20.55
C VAL A 489 -5.48 21.25 20.63
N VAL A 490 -4.81 21.18 19.48
CA VAL A 490 -3.35 21.30 19.35
C VAL A 490 -2.98 22.46 18.45
N LEU A 491 -1.88 23.13 18.79
CA LEU A 491 -1.21 24.08 17.90
C LEU A 491 -0.24 23.27 17.02
N THR A 492 -0.55 23.15 15.73
CA THR A 492 0.20 22.25 14.83
C THR A 492 1.39 22.94 14.17
N GLN A 493 1.27 24.24 13.91
CA GLN A 493 2.31 25.06 13.29
C GLN A 493 2.08 26.54 13.58
N VAL A 494 3.14 27.34 13.43
CA VAL A 494 3.10 28.81 13.50
C VAL A 494 3.63 29.35 12.17
N LEU A 495 2.76 29.97 11.40
CA LEU A 495 3.10 30.65 10.15
C LEU A 495 3.79 31.97 10.47
N ALA A 496 5.08 32.07 10.17
CA ALA A 496 5.92 33.20 10.57
C ALA A 496 5.40 34.56 10.07
N ASP A 497 5.22 35.48 11.01
CA ASP A 497 4.91 36.89 10.82
C ASP A 497 5.46 37.72 12.00
N GLU A 498 5.55 39.04 11.85
CA GLU A 498 6.04 39.93 12.90
C GLU A 498 5.22 39.80 14.19
N CYS A 499 3.90 39.63 14.09
CA CYS A 499 3.01 39.49 15.24
C CYS A 499 3.24 38.22 16.09
N ASN A 500 3.97 37.23 15.55
CA ASN A 500 4.29 35.98 16.24
C ASN A 500 5.81 35.71 16.33
N SER A 501 6.61 36.76 16.17
CA SER A 501 8.07 36.70 16.28
C SER A 501 8.51 36.10 17.62
N GLY A 502 9.53 35.24 17.57
CA GLY A 502 10.00 34.48 18.73
C GLY A 502 9.24 33.17 18.99
N TYR A 503 8.09 32.95 18.35
CA TYR A 503 7.33 31.70 18.46
C TYR A 503 7.45 30.77 17.22
N GLY A 504 8.31 31.09 16.25
CA GLY A 504 8.44 30.36 14.98
C GLY A 504 9.46 29.20 14.95
N SER A 505 10.45 29.15 15.86
CA SER A 505 11.54 28.16 15.82
C SER A 505 11.60 27.31 17.11
N GLY A 506 11.60 25.98 16.97
CA GLY A 506 11.95 25.05 18.07
C GLY A 506 10.82 24.21 18.68
N TRP A 507 9.57 24.33 18.23
CA TRP A 507 8.45 23.57 18.83
C TRP A 507 8.34 22.15 18.30
N VAL A 508 9.19 21.27 18.80
CA VAL A 508 9.09 19.82 18.55
C VAL A 508 7.90 19.27 19.34
N GLY A 509 6.72 19.22 18.72
CA GLY A 509 5.76 18.18 19.07
C GLY A 509 4.28 18.55 19.22
N GLY A 510 3.80 19.64 18.62
CA GLY A 510 2.37 19.97 18.57
C GLY A 510 1.73 20.13 19.96
N PRO A 511 1.98 21.24 20.67
CA PRO A 511 1.48 21.42 22.03
C PRO A 511 -0.05 21.47 22.11
N ILE A 512 -0.59 21.05 23.26
CA ILE A 512 -2.03 21.06 23.53
C ILE A 512 -2.42 22.42 24.10
N VAL A 513 -3.46 23.05 23.55
CA VAL A 513 -3.98 24.32 24.07
C VAL A 513 -4.80 24.06 25.34
N GLN A 514 -4.33 24.57 26.48
CA GLN A 514 -4.99 24.40 27.78
C GLN A 514 -5.95 25.55 28.07
N LYS A 515 -5.47 26.79 27.95
CA LYS A 515 -6.27 27.99 28.22
C LYS A 515 -5.96 29.13 27.26
N VAL A 516 -6.94 30.01 27.09
CA VAL A 516 -6.75 31.34 26.49
C VAL A 516 -7.36 32.38 27.44
N ASN A 517 -6.58 33.37 27.86
CA ASN A 517 -6.99 34.40 28.83
C ASN A 517 -7.69 33.83 30.08
N ASN A 518 -7.07 32.83 30.71
CA ASN A 518 -7.59 32.06 31.86
C ASN A 518 -8.84 31.19 31.60
N GLU A 519 -9.41 31.20 30.40
CA GLU A 519 -10.51 30.32 30.04
C GLU A 519 -10.00 28.98 29.52
N LYS A 520 -10.46 27.88 30.13
CA LYS A 520 -10.07 26.52 29.73
C LYS A 520 -10.69 26.15 28.38
N ILE A 521 -9.86 25.69 27.46
CA ILE A 521 -10.29 25.26 26.13
C ILE A 521 -10.87 23.85 26.19
N CYS A 522 -12.02 23.65 25.55
CA CYS A 522 -12.72 22.37 25.53
C CYS A 522 -12.90 21.79 24.12
N CYS A 523 -12.90 22.61 23.07
CA CYS A 523 -12.89 22.18 21.66
C CYS A 523 -12.44 23.31 20.75
N LEU A 524 -12.23 23.02 19.46
CA LEU A 524 -11.81 24.03 18.48
C LEU A 524 -12.87 25.14 18.36
N ALA A 525 -14.16 24.78 18.32
CA ALA A 525 -15.24 25.75 18.25
C ALA A 525 -15.32 26.67 19.49
N HIS A 526 -14.89 26.19 20.67
CA HIS A 526 -14.78 27.04 21.86
C HIS A 526 -13.61 28.01 21.75
N LEU A 527 -12.45 27.51 21.28
CA LEU A 527 -11.28 28.34 21.00
C LEU A 527 -11.61 29.47 20.03
N GLU A 528 -12.27 29.16 18.92
CA GLU A 528 -12.70 30.16 17.93
C GLU A 528 -13.57 31.26 18.55
N LYS A 529 -14.54 30.89 19.38
CA LYS A 529 -15.41 31.86 20.05
C LYS A 529 -14.65 32.79 20.99
N ILE A 530 -13.64 32.27 21.68
CA ILE A 530 -12.78 33.09 22.55
C ILE A 530 -11.94 34.06 21.70
N PHE A 531 -11.37 33.61 20.58
CA PHE A 531 -10.64 34.52 19.69
C PHE A 531 -11.58 35.55 19.01
N ASP A 532 -12.79 35.15 18.63
CA ASP A 532 -13.79 36.07 18.08
C ASP A 532 -14.20 37.14 19.12
N SER A 533 -14.33 36.79 20.40
CA SER A 533 -14.65 37.77 21.46
C SER A 533 -13.47 38.62 21.89
N VAL A 534 -12.25 38.06 21.96
CA VAL A 534 -11.06 38.74 22.47
C VAL A 534 -10.31 39.51 21.39
N VAL A 535 -10.21 38.97 20.17
CA VAL A 535 -9.38 39.52 19.09
C VAL A 535 -10.20 40.24 18.02
N TYR A 536 -11.32 39.66 17.61
CA TYR A 536 -12.06 40.16 16.44
C TYR A 536 -13.30 41.00 16.79
N SER A 537 -13.70 41.03 18.07
CA SER A 537 -14.81 41.89 18.53
C SER A 537 -14.38 43.35 18.64
N SER A 538 -15.25 44.24 18.17
CA SER A 538 -15.11 45.70 18.37
C SER A 538 -15.31 46.14 19.83
N GLU A 539 -15.86 45.27 20.68
CA GLU A 539 -16.12 45.54 22.11
C GLU A 539 -15.00 45.02 23.03
N SER A 540 -13.98 44.36 22.49
CA SER A 540 -12.89 43.81 23.30
C SER A 540 -11.97 44.91 23.83
N SER A 541 -11.71 44.89 25.14
CA SER A 541 -10.74 45.76 25.82
C SER A 541 -9.40 45.09 26.12
N SER A 542 -9.22 43.82 25.72
CA SER A 542 -8.01 43.06 26.05
C SER A 542 -6.84 43.48 25.17
N ALA A 543 -5.81 44.09 25.77
CA ALA A 543 -4.59 44.47 25.06
C ALA A 543 -3.78 43.26 24.58
N TYR A 544 -3.90 42.11 25.27
CA TYR A 544 -3.15 40.90 24.98
C TYR A 544 -4.03 39.66 24.90
N VAL A 545 -3.55 38.67 24.15
CA VAL A 545 -4.01 37.28 24.16
C VAL A 545 -2.92 36.44 24.81
N VAL A 546 -3.28 35.73 25.88
CA VAL A 546 -2.40 34.81 26.61
C VAL A 546 -2.86 33.39 26.34
N VAL A 547 -2.04 32.60 25.63
CA VAL A 547 -2.31 31.19 25.30
C VAL A 547 -1.43 30.30 26.17
N GLU A 548 -2.04 29.52 27.06
CA GLU A 548 -1.37 28.50 27.87
C GLU A 548 -1.38 27.16 27.13
N LEU A 549 -0.20 26.59 26.96
CA LEU A 549 0.07 25.38 26.18
C LEU A 549 0.67 24.28 27.08
N LEU A 550 0.41 23.02 26.74
CA LEU A 550 1.08 21.85 27.30
C LEU A 550 1.96 21.21 26.22
N CYS A 551 3.27 21.35 26.40
CA CYS A 551 4.33 20.76 25.57
C CYS A 551 4.77 19.40 26.14
N TYR A 552 5.67 18.72 25.44
CA TYR A 552 6.28 17.47 25.91
C TYR A 552 7.11 17.66 27.20
N ASP A 553 7.78 18.79 27.31
CA ASP A 553 8.73 19.16 28.37
C ASP A 553 8.10 20.00 29.50
N GLY A 554 6.85 20.45 29.36
CA GLY A 554 6.14 21.18 30.40
C GLY A 554 5.10 22.17 29.89
N PRO A 555 4.53 22.99 30.78
CA PRO A 555 3.65 24.09 30.39
C PRO A 555 4.45 25.22 29.70
N PHE A 556 3.83 25.88 28.74
CA PHE A 556 4.39 27.02 28.01
C PHE A 556 3.32 28.12 27.84
N THR A 557 3.74 29.38 27.74
CA THR A 557 2.81 30.51 27.62
C THR A 557 3.21 31.42 26.46
N MET A 558 2.28 31.67 25.55
CA MET A 558 2.42 32.69 24.50
C MET A 558 1.64 33.93 24.89
N VAL A 559 2.27 35.10 24.77
CA VAL A 559 1.62 36.40 24.96
C VAL A 559 1.76 37.18 23.66
N LEU A 560 0.63 37.63 23.12
CA LEU A 560 0.53 38.28 21.80
C LEU A 560 -0.32 39.53 21.90
N ALA A 561 0.06 40.61 21.22
CA ALA A 561 -0.73 41.83 21.19
C ALA A 561 -1.97 41.65 20.31
N THR A 562 -3.15 41.93 20.86
CA THR A 562 -4.43 41.69 20.18
C THR A 562 -4.53 42.42 18.83
N GLU A 563 -4.06 43.66 18.77
CA GLU A 563 -4.12 44.48 17.56
C GLU A 563 -3.14 43.99 16.47
N GLU A 564 -1.94 43.53 16.86
CA GLU A 564 -0.96 42.99 15.92
C GLU A 564 -1.45 41.68 15.28
N LEU A 565 -2.14 40.82 16.04
CA LEU A 565 -2.76 39.60 15.51
C LEU A 565 -3.79 39.93 14.42
N ARG A 566 -4.67 40.91 14.69
CA ARG A 566 -5.72 41.34 13.76
C ARG A 566 -5.15 41.86 12.45
N GLN A 567 -4.05 42.62 12.51
CA GLN A 567 -3.36 43.13 11.33
C GLN A 567 -2.54 42.05 10.61
N GLY A 568 -1.95 41.12 11.38
CA GLY A 568 -1.14 40.02 10.89
C GLY A 568 -1.92 39.03 10.02
N ASP A 569 -3.17 38.75 10.35
CA ASP A 569 -4.01 37.80 9.60
C ASP A 569 -4.08 38.09 8.10
N GLY A 570 -4.28 39.36 7.72
CA GLY A 570 -4.30 39.76 6.30
C GLY A 570 -2.96 39.52 5.60
N ARG A 571 -1.85 39.86 6.26
CA ARG A 571 -0.49 39.62 5.74
C ARG A 571 -0.21 38.13 5.59
N ILE A 572 -0.64 37.32 6.55
CA ILE A 572 -0.45 35.87 6.58
C ILE A 572 -1.27 35.20 5.47
N GLN A 573 -2.52 35.62 5.26
CA GLN A 573 -3.32 35.12 4.13
C GLN A 573 -2.63 35.39 2.79
N GLN A 574 -2.10 36.60 2.62
CA GLN A 574 -1.41 36.99 1.38
C GLN A 574 -0.09 36.23 1.21
N ARG A 575 0.76 36.16 2.25
CA ARG A 575 2.09 35.53 2.21
C ARG A 575 2.01 34.03 1.95
N TYR A 576 1.06 33.33 2.58
CA TYR A 576 0.95 31.87 2.52
C TYR A 576 -0.15 31.38 1.57
N GLY A 577 -0.80 32.28 0.82
CA GLY A 577 -1.82 31.92 -0.17
C GLY A 577 -3.08 31.30 0.43
N LEU A 578 -3.49 31.72 1.62
CA LEU A 578 -4.62 31.13 2.35
C LEU A 578 -5.95 31.76 1.93
N ALA A 579 -6.80 30.96 1.27
CA ALA A 579 -8.14 31.41 0.89
C ALA A 579 -9.04 31.73 2.11
N LYS A 580 -8.85 31.02 3.22
CA LYS A 580 -9.59 31.17 4.48
C LYS A 580 -8.66 30.92 5.67
N LEU A 581 -8.96 31.55 6.80
CA LEU A 581 -8.27 31.31 8.08
C LEU A 581 -8.98 30.27 8.95
N ARG A 582 -10.14 29.77 8.52
CA ARG A 582 -10.88 28.74 9.22
C ARG A 582 -11.56 27.80 8.23
N SER A 583 -11.68 26.54 8.60
CA SER A 583 -12.40 25.54 7.83
C SER A 583 -13.91 25.83 7.78
N ASP A 584 -14.60 25.42 6.71
CA ASP A 584 -16.06 25.58 6.56
C ASP A 584 -16.90 24.69 7.52
N GLY A 585 -16.26 23.99 8.45
CA GLY A 585 -16.89 23.16 9.47
C GLY A 585 -15.96 22.89 10.65
N ASN A 586 -16.34 23.38 11.83
CA ASN A 586 -15.50 23.34 13.04
C ASN A 586 -15.59 21.99 13.78
N ARG A 587 -15.79 20.88 13.07
CA ARG A 587 -16.08 19.58 13.68
C ARG A 587 -15.37 18.45 12.97
N LEU A 588 -14.75 17.59 13.75
CA LEU A 588 -14.41 16.23 13.34
C LEU A 588 -15.72 15.43 13.20
N ARG A 589 -16.49 15.63 12.13
CA ARG A 589 -17.62 14.75 11.76
C ARG A 589 -17.56 14.45 10.28
N LEU A 590 -17.78 13.18 9.92
CA LEU A 590 -17.99 12.72 8.54
C LEU A 590 -19.08 13.56 7.86
N VAL A 591 -18.67 14.42 6.93
CA VAL A 591 -19.60 15.17 6.07
C VAL A 591 -19.73 14.42 4.76
N MET A 592 -20.76 13.57 4.65
CA MET A 592 -21.22 13.08 3.35
C MET A 592 -21.60 14.28 2.47
N ALA A 593 -20.96 14.39 1.30
CA ALA A 593 -21.28 15.43 0.34
C ALA A 593 -22.69 15.20 -0.24
N LYS A 594 -23.62 16.15 0.00
CA LYS A 594 -24.78 16.29 -0.89
C LYS A 594 -24.27 16.74 -2.27
N HIS A 595 -24.39 15.89 -3.29
CA HIS A 595 -24.24 16.32 -4.68
C HIS A 595 -25.33 17.35 -5.04
N PRO A 596 -25.01 18.44 -5.76
CA PRO A 596 -26.01 19.38 -6.21
C PRO A 596 -26.95 18.70 -7.21
N ARG A 597 -28.25 18.79 -6.95
CA ARG A 597 -29.30 18.34 -7.88
C ARG A 597 -29.17 19.09 -9.20
N SER A 598 -29.09 18.34 -10.30
CA SER A 598 -29.29 18.81 -11.66
C SER A 598 -30.63 19.59 -11.75
N LYS A 599 -30.56 20.91 -11.84
CA LYS A 599 -31.66 21.73 -12.35
C LYS A 599 -31.27 22.20 -13.74
N HIS A 600 -31.88 21.58 -14.74
CA HIS A 600 -31.92 22.07 -16.11
C HIS A 600 -32.42 23.51 -16.12
N ARG A 601 -31.52 24.46 -16.36
CA ARG A 601 -31.88 25.85 -16.68
C ARG A 601 -31.32 26.15 -18.07
N ARG A 602 -32.22 26.15 -19.05
CA ARG A 602 -31.95 26.62 -20.42
C ARG A 602 -31.37 28.03 -20.35
N PHE A 603 -30.08 28.18 -20.67
CA PHE A 603 -29.49 29.49 -20.92
C PHE A 603 -29.61 29.82 -22.41
N LYS A 604 -30.32 30.90 -22.69
CA LYS A 604 -30.41 31.54 -24.00
C LYS A 604 -29.03 32.05 -24.43
N THR A 605 -28.71 31.83 -25.69
CA THR A 605 -27.54 32.33 -26.42
C THR A 605 -27.53 33.86 -26.48
N GLY A 606 -26.42 34.47 -26.03
CA GLY A 606 -26.06 35.88 -26.19
C GLY A 606 -24.52 36.00 -26.26
N PRO A 607 -23.96 37.04 -26.90
CA PRO A 607 -22.73 36.90 -27.70
C PRO A 607 -21.45 36.81 -26.87
N LYS A 608 -20.54 35.95 -27.37
CA LYS A 608 -19.19 35.71 -26.86
C LYS A 608 -18.43 37.02 -26.64
N ARG A 609 -18.01 37.26 -25.40
CA ARG A 609 -16.90 38.16 -25.09
C ARG A 609 -15.71 37.30 -24.66
N THR A 610 -14.74 37.23 -25.55
CA THR A 610 -13.50 36.47 -25.40
C THR A 610 -12.57 37.15 -24.41
N THR A 611 -12.46 36.59 -23.22
CA THR A 611 -11.21 36.63 -22.43
C THR A 611 -10.96 35.22 -21.93
N LYS A 612 -10.01 34.54 -22.59
CA LYS A 612 -9.52 33.22 -22.22
C LYS A 612 -8.86 33.31 -20.83
N SER A 613 -9.43 32.62 -19.84
CA SER A 613 -8.65 32.02 -18.74
C SER A 613 -9.20 30.59 -18.56
N THR A 614 -8.58 29.67 -19.29
CA THR A 614 -8.83 28.23 -19.26
C THR A 614 -8.08 27.63 -18.08
N ASP A 615 -8.77 26.96 -17.16
CA ASP A 615 -8.20 25.83 -16.40
C ASP A 615 -9.29 24.78 -16.19
N GLU A 616 -9.49 23.99 -17.26
CA GLU A 616 -10.09 22.66 -17.22
C GLU A 616 -9.08 21.65 -16.63
N PRO A 617 -9.51 20.50 -16.08
CA PRO A 617 -8.60 19.48 -15.53
C PRO A 617 -7.77 18.87 -16.66
N VAL A 618 -6.54 19.35 -16.83
CA VAL A 618 -5.63 18.91 -17.88
C VAL A 618 -5.14 17.49 -17.57
N THR A 619 -5.60 16.52 -18.36
CA THR A 619 -4.86 15.26 -18.56
C THR A 619 -3.58 15.60 -19.29
N ARG A 620 -2.53 15.95 -18.53
CA ARG A 620 -1.28 16.40 -19.15
C ARG A 620 -0.71 15.30 -20.03
N LYS A 621 -0.62 15.57 -21.33
CA LYS A 621 0.06 14.67 -22.30
C LYS A 621 1.51 14.48 -21.85
N PHE A 622 2.16 13.37 -22.21
CA PHE A 622 3.57 13.11 -21.85
C PHE A 622 4.48 14.33 -22.10
N GLY A 623 4.23 15.13 -23.15
CA GLY A 623 4.97 16.36 -23.43
C GLY A 623 4.78 17.51 -22.42
N GLU A 624 3.63 17.59 -21.73
CA GLU A 624 3.29 18.69 -20.79
C GLU A 624 3.80 18.42 -19.35
N ILE A 625 4.16 17.18 -19.01
CA ILE A 625 4.78 16.82 -17.72
C ILE A 625 6.30 17.05 -17.76
N VAL A 626 6.87 16.99 -18.96
CA VAL A 626 8.31 16.79 -19.18
C VAL A 626 9.06 18.11 -19.46
N THR A 627 8.43 19.27 -19.26
CA THR A 627 9.07 20.58 -19.41
C THR A 627 9.43 21.25 -18.08
N GLU A 628 8.71 20.96 -16.99
CA GLU A 628 8.99 21.49 -15.65
C GLU A 628 10.20 20.75 -15.03
N GLY A 629 11.33 21.45 -14.82
CA GLY A 629 12.52 20.93 -14.11
C GLY A 629 13.66 20.40 -15.00
N VAL A 630 13.52 20.40 -16.33
CA VAL A 630 14.57 19.95 -17.25
C VAL A 630 15.77 20.89 -17.27
N GLU A 631 15.54 22.20 -17.24
CA GLU A 631 16.60 23.22 -17.24
C GLU A 631 17.43 23.12 -15.95
N ARG A 632 16.76 23.07 -14.79
CA ARG A 632 17.40 22.81 -13.49
C ARG A 632 18.26 21.54 -13.48
N TRP A 633 17.76 20.47 -14.10
CA TRP A 633 18.51 19.22 -14.25
C TRP A 633 19.74 19.38 -15.15
N GLU A 634 19.58 20.07 -16.27
CA GLU A 634 20.66 20.36 -17.22
C GLU A 634 21.76 21.21 -16.56
N ASP A 635 21.39 22.30 -15.88
CA ASP A 635 22.32 23.21 -15.20
C ASP A 635 23.14 22.49 -14.13
N PHE A 636 22.47 21.71 -13.28
CA PHE A 636 23.12 20.91 -12.25
C PHE A 636 24.15 19.93 -12.86
N TYR A 637 23.77 19.25 -13.94
CA TYR A 637 24.59 18.21 -14.53
C TYR A 637 25.72 18.75 -15.41
N ARG A 638 25.54 19.92 -16.03
CA ARG A 638 26.62 20.71 -16.60
C ARG A 638 27.61 21.14 -15.52
N ALA A 639 27.13 21.63 -14.37
CA ALA A 639 27.98 22.01 -13.24
C ALA A 639 28.74 20.81 -12.64
N CYS A 640 28.14 19.62 -12.61
CA CYS A 640 28.86 18.40 -12.20
C CYS A 640 30.02 18.00 -13.13
N GLY A 641 30.12 18.62 -14.31
CA GLY A 641 31.18 18.35 -15.28
C GLY A 641 30.91 17.14 -16.17
N LEU A 642 29.66 16.85 -16.49
CA LEU A 642 29.34 15.85 -17.53
C LEU A 642 29.86 16.32 -18.89
N GLN A 643 30.83 15.58 -19.43
CA GLN A 643 31.44 15.87 -20.72
C GLN A 643 30.65 15.15 -21.83
N LEU A 644 30.19 15.93 -22.81
CA LEU A 644 29.60 15.48 -24.07
C LEU A 644 30.49 16.01 -25.21
N ASP A 645 30.84 15.15 -26.16
CA ASP A 645 31.86 15.40 -27.20
C ASP A 645 31.49 16.59 -28.10
N ASN A 646 30.20 16.80 -28.38
CA ASN A 646 29.74 17.90 -29.27
C ASN A 646 29.09 19.09 -28.53
N GLY A 647 29.42 19.28 -27.24
CA GLY A 647 28.95 20.43 -26.46
C GLY A 647 27.42 20.60 -26.50
N ASP A 648 26.95 21.82 -26.78
CA ASP A 648 25.53 22.19 -26.70
C ASP A 648 24.61 21.47 -27.72
N GLU A 649 25.14 21.02 -28.85
CA GLU A 649 24.35 20.24 -29.81
C GLU A 649 23.96 18.88 -29.24
N GLU A 650 24.92 18.19 -28.62
CA GLU A 650 24.66 16.90 -28.01
C GLU A 650 23.83 17.01 -26.74
N TRP A 651 23.99 18.09 -25.96
CA TRP A 651 23.08 18.40 -24.86
C TRP A 651 21.65 18.55 -25.34
N ARG A 652 21.40 19.31 -26.42
CA ARG A 652 20.07 19.43 -27.02
C ARG A 652 19.50 18.07 -27.41
N ASP A 653 20.31 17.18 -27.99
CA ASP A 653 19.88 15.83 -28.35
C ASP A 653 19.56 14.96 -27.13
N LEU A 654 20.39 15.02 -26.09
CA LEU A 654 20.16 14.36 -24.80
C LEU A 654 18.82 14.81 -24.20
N ILE A 655 18.59 16.12 -24.11
CA ILE A 655 17.35 16.70 -23.59
C ILE A 655 16.15 16.28 -24.45
N ASN A 656 16.26 16.32 -25.77
CA ASN A 656 15.18 15.88 -26.67
C ASN A 656 14.80 14.40 -26.43
N HIS A 657 15.77 13.53 -26.18
CA HIS A 657 15.50 12.13 -25.86
C HIS A 657 14.89 11.95 -24.47
N LEU A 658 15.37 12.69 -23.48
CA LEU A 658 14.78 12.75 -22.14
C LEU A 658 13.31 13.21 -22.18
N ARG A 659 12.97 14.05 -23.16
CA ARG A 659 11.61 14.52 -23.45
C ARG A 659 10.74 13.56 -24.27
N ALA A 660 11.29 12.42 -24.72
CA ALA A 660 10.61 11.45 -25.55
C ALA A 660 10.30 10.12 -24.82
N PRO A 661 9.17 9.45 -25.11
CA PRO A 661 8.85 8.14 -24.53
C PRO A 661 9.90 7.09 -24.92
N LEU A 662 10.09 6.08 -24.05
CA LEU A 662 11.01 4.97 -24.34
C LEU A 662 10.51 4.13 -25.53
N PRO A 663 11.43 3.62 -26.38
CA PRO A 663 11.07 2.64 -27.39
C PRO A 663 10.65 1.31 -26.76
N ILE A 664 9.87 0.51 -27.49
CA ILE A 664 9.62 -0.88 -27.11
C ILE A 664 10.92 -1.69 -27.22
N SER A 665 11.22 -2.46 -26.17
CA SER A 665 12.38 -3.34 -26.10
C SER A 665 12.03 -4.66 -25.42
N PHE A 666 12.62 -5.75 -25.89
CA PHE A 666 12.44 -7.08 -25.34
C PHE A 666 13.66 -7.96 -25.62
N ARG A 667 13.83 -9.05 -24.87
CA ARG A 667 14.81 -10.09 -25.15
C ARG A 667 14.13 -11.43 -25.41
N VAL A 668 14.80 -12.27 -26.17
CA VAL A 668 14.36 -13.63 -26.48
C VAL A 668 15.35 -14.62 -25.87
N ARG A 669 14.84 -15.67 -25.23
CA ARG A 669 15.67 -16.70 -24.61
C ARG A 669 16.29 -17.58 -25.69
N LYS A 670 17.57 -17.92 -25.58
CA LYS A 670 18.32 -18.61 -26.65
C LYS A 670 17.84 -20.03 -26.96
N ASP A 671 17.32 -20.71 -25.96
CA ASP A 671 16.76 -22.07 -25.99
C ASP A 671 15.24 -22.08 -26.24
N ALA A 672 14.60 -20.92 -26.36
CA ALA A 672 13.18 -20.86 -26.67
C ALA A 672 12.96 -20.98 -28.18
N ASP A 673 12.11 -21.92 -28.58
CA ASP A 673 11.62 -22.04 -29.96
C ASP A 673 10.59 -20.94 -30.26
N CYS A 674 11.02 -19.67 -30.18
CA CYS A 674 10.19 -18.52 -30.45
C CYS A 674 11.01 -17.40 -31.13
N SER A 675 10.89 -17.31 -32.45
CA SER A 675 11.43 -16.16 -33.19
C SER A 675 10.42 -15.02 -33.22
N PRO A 676 10.87 -13.76 -33.07
CA PRO A 676 9.96 -12.61 -33.21
C PRO A 676 9.42 -12.51 -34.65
N PRO A 677 8.26 -11.86 -34.86
CA PRO A 677 7.63 -11.76 -36.18
C PRO A 677 8.56 -11.15 -37.23
N ARG A 678 8.59 -11.72 -38.44
CA ARG A 678 9.48 -11.25 -39.52
C ARG A 678 9.23 -9.81 -39.95
N SER A 679 8.02 -9.30 -39.75
CA SER A 679 7.59 -7.94 -40.10
C SER A 679 8.45 -6.86 -39.45
N ILE A 680 8.94 -7.06 -38.23
CA ILE A 680 9.74 -6.05 -37.51
C ILE A 680 11.15 -5.88 -38.11
N PHE A 681 11.57 -6.75 -39.03
CA PHE A 681 12.87 -6.70 -39.70
C PHE A 681 12.80 -6.08 -41.10
N GLN A 682 11.63 -5.61 -41.54
CA GLN A 682 11.51 -4.83 -42.77
C GLN A 682 12.21 -3.48 -42.60
N ASP A 683 12.88 -3.00 -43.65
CA ASP A 683 13.77 -1.83 -43.57
C ASP A 683 13.06 -0.59 -43.02
N VAL A 684 11.83 -0.32 -43.48
CA VAL A 684 10.97 0.74 -42.95
C VAL A 684 9.50 0.33 -43.03
N THR A 685 8.75 0.62 -41.97
CA THR A 685 7.29 0.47 -41.94
C THR A 685 6.63 1.81 -41.63
N LEU A 686 5.62 2.19 -42.41
CA LEU A 686 4.84 3.41 -42.18
C LEU A 686 3.72 3.11 -41.17
N SER A 687 3.72 3.80 -40.03
CA SER A 687 2.61 3.72 -39.07
C SER A 687 1.36 4.40 -39.62
N ARG A 688 0.18 4.06 -39.07
CA ARG A 688 -1.11 4.67 -39.46
C ARG A 688 -1.15 6.20 -39.30
N ASN A 689 -0.29 6.75 -38.44
CA ASN A 689 -0.19 8.19 -38.19
C ASN A 689 0.88 8.88 -39.07
N GLY A 690 1.35 8.22 -40.13
CA GLY A 690 2.33 8.77 -41.07
C GLY A 690 3.78 8.79 -40.57
N ARG A 691 4.08 8.14 -39.43
CA ARG A 691 5.45 8.06 -38.90
C ARG A 691 6.18 6.83 -39.42
N TRP A 692 7.34 7.02 -40.04
CA TRP A 692 8.25 5.95 -40.45
C TRP A 692 8.92 5.29 -39.24
N ILE A 693 8.87 3.96 -39.19
CA ILE A 693 9.50 3.15 -38.15
C ILE A 693 10.62 2.35 -38.81
N PRO A 694 11.89 2.52 -38.39
CA PRO A 694 12.99 1.74 -38.93
C PRO A 694 12.92 0.28 -38.45
N ARG A 695 13.57 -0.62 -39.19
CA ARG A 695 13.78 -2.03 -38.78
C ARG A 695 14.26 -2.15 -37.33
N ALA A 696 13.78 -3.18 -36.65
CA ALA A 696 14.18 -3.49 -35.28
C ALA A 696 15.71 -3.70 -35.18
N ARG A 697 16.32 -3.04 -34.21
CA ARG A 697 17.74 -3.22 -33.88
C ARG A 697 17.90 -4.45 -33.00
N GLN A 698 18.75 -5.38 -33.41
CA GLN A 698 19.10 -6.57 -32.63
C GLN A 698 20.43 -6.35 -31.90
N PHE A 699 20.43 -6.61 -30.59
CA PHE A 699 21.61 -6.59 -29.71
C PHE A 699 22.00 -8.03 -29.37
N LYS A 700 22.92 -8.60 -30.15
CA LYS A 700 23.30 -10.03 -30.06
C LYS A 700 23.83 -10.42 -28.68
N TRP A 701 24.54 -9.52 -28.00
CA TRP A 701 25.15 -9.76 -26.69
C TRP A 701 24.14 -10.01 -25.56
N CYS A 702 22.87 -9.59 -25.70
CA CYS A 702 21.80 -9.86 -24.74
C CYS A 702 20.58 -10.59 -25.34
N SER A 703 20.66 -11.02 -26.60
CA SER A 703 19.51 -11.51 -27.37
C SER A 703 18.33 -10.52 -27.35
N GLY A 704 18.66 -9.22 -27.32
CA GLY A 704 17.73 -8.11 -27.19
C GLY A 704 17.30 -7.54 -28.53
N TYR A 705 16.11 -6.98 -28.58
CA TYR A 705 15.52 -6.31 -29.73
C TYR A 705 14.91 -4.97 -29.28
N GLN A 706 15.07 -3.94 -30.09
CA GLN A 706 14.51 -2.61 -29.86
C GLN A 706 13.90 -2.07 -31.16
N LEU A 707 12.65 -1.61 -31.11
CA LEU A 707 12.04 -0.91 -32.24
C LEU A 707 12.15 0.59 -32.01
N GLY A 708 12.43 1.37 -33.05
CA GLY A 708 12.64 2.82 -32.98
C GLY A 708 11.38 3.64 -32.66
N CYS A 709 10.35 3.05 -32.06
CA CYS A 709 9.08 3.69 -31.74
C CYS A 709 8.57 3.26 -30.35
N ASP A 710 7.71 4.10 -29.78
CA ASP A 710 7.08 3.85 -28.48
C ASP A 710 6.05 2.70 -28.56
N PRO A 711 5.66 2.10 -27.42
CA PRO A 711 4.75 0.96 -27.40
C PRO A 711 3.39 1.19 -28.08
N LYS A 712 2.87 2.42 -28.09
CA LYS A 712 1.59 2.72 -28.75
C LYS A 712 1.76 2.67 -30.26
N THR A 713 2.76 3.36 -30.78
CA THR A 713 3.12 3.33 -32.21
C THR A 713 3.47 1.92 -32.67
N ALA A 714 4.20 1.14 -31.87
CA ALA A 714 4.55 -0.24 -32.18
C ALA A 714 3.32 -1.15 -32.26
N LYS A 715 2.36 -1.01 -31.34
CA LYS A 715 1.11 -1.80 -31.33
C LYS A 715 0.23 -1.51 -32.55
N GLU A 716 0.22 -0.27 -33.03
CA GLU A 716 -0.52 0.14 -34.23
C GLU A 716 0.14 -0.36 -35.52
N ALA A 717 1.47 -0.35 -35.60
CA ALA A 717 2.22 -0.75 -36.79
C ALA A 717 2.47 -2.26 -36.89
N TYR A 718 2.62 -2.95 -35.74
CA TYR A 718 2.94 -4.37 -35.65
C TYR A 718 2.03 -5.06 -34.62
N PRO A 719 0.71 -5.16 -34.86
CA PRO A 719 -0.21 -5.84 -33.95
C PRO A 719 0.22 -7.29 -33.65
N GLU A 720 0.81 -7.98 -34.63
CA GLU A 720 1.37 -9.33 -34.50
C GLU A 720 2.55 -9.39 -33.53
N LEU A 721 3.34 -8.32 -33.39
CA LEU A 721 4.42 -8.25 -32.39
C LEU A 721 3.83 -8.17 -30.98
N ASP A 722 2.78 -7.38 -30.77
CA ASP A 722 2.13 -7.26 -29.46
C ASP A 722 1.44 -8.58 -29.07
N GLU A 723 0.79 -9.25 -30.02
CA GLU A 723 0.25 -10.59 -29.84
C GLU A 723 1.34 -11.63 -29.53
N TRP A 724 2.41 -11.64 -30.32
CA TRP A 724 3.56 -12.54 -30.11
C TRP A 724 4.21 -12.31 -28.75
N LEU A 725 4.44 -11.06 -28.36
CA LEU A 725 4.97 -10.71 -27.05
C LEU A 725 4.03 -11.22 -25.96
N ARG A 726 2.71 -11.02 -26.04
CA ARG A 726 1.78 -11.54 -25.03
C ARG A 726 1.78 -13.06 -24.95
N ALA A 727 1.87 -13.75 -26.09
CA ALA A 727 1.87 -15.20 -26.16
C ALA A 727 3.15 -15.83 -25.56
N HIS A 728 4.29 -15.16 -25.71
CA HIS A 728 5.59 -15.66 -25.27
C HIS A 728 6.10 -15.00 -23.97
N HIS A 729 5.30 -14.13 -23.36
CA HIS A 729 5.63 -13.43 -22.12
C HIS A 729 5.13 -14.15 -20.88
N GLY A 730 6.04 -14.48 -19.96
CA GLY A 730 5.69 -14.95 -18.61
C GLY A 730 6.79 -15.79 -17.95
N GLY A 731 6.94 -15.70 -16.63
CA GLY A 731 7.70 -16.65 -15.78
C GLY A 731 9.09 -17.09 -16.26
N ILE A 732 9.61 -18.21 -15.75
CA ILE A 732 10.74 -18.92 -16.35
C ILE A 732 10.34 -19.69 -17.63
N GLY A 733 9.05 -19.88 -17.92
CA GLY A 733 8.58 -20.67 -19.08
C GLY A 733 8.42 -19.89 -20.40
N GLY A 734 8.33 -18.56 -20.36
CA GLY A 734 8.09 -17.72 -21.54
C GLY A 734 9.39 -17.40 -22.29
N GLY A 735 9.36 -17.57 -23.60
CA GLY A 735 10.53 -17.36 -24.46
C GLY A 735 10.87 -15.89 -24.74
N ALA A 736 9.98 -14.93 -24.43
CA ALA A 736 10.21 -13.50 -24.64
C ALA A 736 9.96 -12.64 -23.39
N ARG A 737 10.83 -11.66 -23.13
CA ARG A 737 10.77 -10.82 -21.93
C ARG A 737 10.91 -9.33 -22.28
N ARG A 738 9.89 -8.54 -21.95
CA ARG A 738 9.99 -7.07 -22.02
C ARG A 738 11.00 -6.57 -20.99
N GLN A 739 12.06 -5.94 -21.47
CA GLN A 739 13.05 -5.25 -20.66
C GLN A 739 13.69 -4.17 -21.52
N GLU A 740 14.03 -3.04 -20.92
CA GLU A 740 14.77 -1.98 -21.59
C GLU A 740 16.22 -2.40 -21.85
N VAL A 741 16.77 -2.06 -23.03
CA VAL A 741 18.13 -2.45 -23.43
C VAL A 741 19.19 -2.01 -22.43
N ALA A 742 19.13 -0.76 -21.94
CA ALA A 742 20.07 -0.27 -20.91
C ALA A 742 20.02 -1.11 -19.62
N SER A 743 18.83 -1.58 -19.22
CA SER A 743 18.69 -2.46 -18.06
C SER A 743 19.25 -3.87 -18.27
N MET A 744 19.50 -4.30 -19.52
CA MET A 744 20.10 -5.60 -19.83
C MET A 744 21.63 -5.59 -19.71
N VAL A 745 22.25 -4.40 -19.70
CA VAL A 745 23.70 -4.24 -19.75
C VAL A 745 24.41 -4.89 -18.56
N PRO A 746 24.05 -4.64 -17.28
CA PRO A 746 24.81 -5.15 -16.12
C PRO A 746 25.00 -6.66 -16.11
N VAL A 747 23.96 -7.40 -16.51
CA VAL A 747 24.01 -8.86 -16.53
C VAL A 747 24.81 -9.37 -17.72
N SER A 748 24.76 -8.67 -18.86
CA SER A 748 25.44 -9.09 -20.09
C SER A 748 26.95 -8.92 -20.02
N VAL A 749 27.43 -7.90 -19.31
CA VAL A 749 28.87 -7.61 -19.15
C VAL A 749 29.56 -8.52 -18.14
N LEU A 750 28.81 -9.30 -17.36
CA LEU A 750 29.37 -10.21 -16.35
C LEU A 750 29.97 -11.48 -16.94
N GLY A 751 29.60 -11.88 -18.17
CA GLY A 751 30.02 -13.17 -18.71
C GLY A 751 29.60 -14.33 -17.80
N ILE A 752 28.30 -14.42 -17.53
CA ILE A 752 27.70 -15.54 -16.78
C ILE A 752 27.79 -16.79 -17.65
N GLU A 753 28.19 -17.91 -17.05
CA GLU A 753 28.27 -19.22 -17.69
C GLU A 753 27.29 -20.19 -17.02
N PRO A 754 26.90 -21.29 -17.68
CA PRO A 754 25.79 -22.10 -17.20
C PRO A 754 26.01 -22.76 -15.83
N ALA A 755 27.26 -22.97 -15.40
CA ALA A 755 27.60 -23.55 -14.10
C ALA A 755 27.82 -22.51 -12.98
N HIS A 756 27.76 -21.20 -13.28
CA HIS A 756 28.07 -20.18 -12.30
C HIS A 756 27.02 -20.08 -11.20
N GLU A 757 27.51 -19.80 -9.98
CA GLU A 757 26.71 -19.29 -8.89
C GLU A 757 26.70 -17.76 -8.94
N VAL A 758 25.51 -17.18 -9.10
CA VAL A 758 25.30 -15.76 -9.31
C VAL A 758 24.50 -15.19 -8.14
N LEU A 759 24.99 -14.12 -7.52
CA LEU A 759 24.24 -13.36 -6.52
C LEU A 759 23.69 -12.07 -7.11
N ASP A 760 22.40 -11.82 -6.95
CA ASP A 760 21.77 -10.52 -7.20
C ASP A 760 21.55 -9.80 -5.87
N MET A 761 22.29 -8.72 -5.61
CA MET A 761 22.32 -8.04 -4.31
C MET A 761 21.00 -7.32 -3.97
N CYS A 762 20.24 -6.89 -4.98
CA CYS A 762 19.05 -6.04 -4.87
C CYS A 762 18.03 -6.40 -5.96
N ALA A 763 17.44 -7.57 -5.84
CA ALA A 763 16.87 -8.30 -6.95
C ALA A 763 15.51 -7.80 -7.47
N ALA A 764 14.64 -7.20 -6.63
CA ALA A 764 13.32 -6.83 -7.12
C ALA A 764 13.35 -5.56 -7.98
N PRO A 765 12.62 -5.53 -9.11
CA PRO A 765 11.46 -6.38 -9.38
C PRO A 765 11.76 -7.60 -10.28
N GLY A 766 13.03 -8.03 -10.41
CA GLY A 766 13.41 -9.36 -10.92
C GLY A 766 13.87 -9.47 -12.36
N SER A 767 13.91 -8.38 -13.13
CA SER A 767 14.26 -8.45 -14.57
C SER A 767 15.71 -8.90 -14.82
N LYS A 768 16.65 -8.46 -13.98
CA LYS A 768 18.08 -8.83 -14.03
C LYS A 768 18.31 -10.25 -13.51
N THR A 769 17.65 -10.61 -12.41
CA THR A 769 17.61 -11.98 -11.89
C THR A 769 17.15 -12.98 -12.96
N LEU A 770 16.04 -12.68 -13.65
CA LEU A 770 15.53 -13.48 -14.75
C LEU A 770 16.53 -13.57 -15.92
N GLN A 771 17.30 -12.52 -16.19
CA GLN A 771 18.30 -12.52 -17.26
C GLN A 771 19.50 -13.40 -16.91
N ALA A 772 19.90 -13.45 -15.64
CA ALA A 772 20.91 -14.39 -15.17
C ALA A 772 20.40 -15.85 -15.25
N LEU A 773 19.14 -16.07 -14.86
CA LEU A 773 18.48 -17.38 -14.97
C LEU A 773 18.28 -17.84 -16.42
N ASP A 774 18.22 -16.92 -17.40
CA ASP A 774 18.17 -17.26 -18.82
C ASP A 774 19.51 -17.86 -19.33
N VAL A 775 20.59 -17.81 -18.53
CA VAL A 775 21.93 -18.30 -18.88
C VAL A 775 22.35 -19.50 -18.02
N VAL A 776 21.99 -19.50 -16.73
CA VAL A 776 22.34 -20.57 -15.79
C VAL A 776 21.58 -21.86 -16.11
N GLU A 777 22.30 -23.00 -16.16
CA GLU A 777 21.72 -24.32 -16.42
C GLU A 777 21.13 -24.94 -15.14
N LYS A 778 19.92 -25.47 -15.27
CA LYS A 778 19.23 -26.17 -14.16
C LYS A 778 20.06 -27.35 -13.68
N GLY A 779 20.26 -27.41 -12.36
CA GLY A 779 21.04 -28.47 -11.71
C GLY A 779 22.57 -28.30 -11.81
N ARG A 780 23.07 -27.28 -12.53
CA ARG A 780 24.52 -27.04 -12.71
C ARG A 780 25.01 -25.71 -12.16
N GLY A 781 24.18 -24.67 -12.17
CA GLY A 781 24.45 -23.38 -11.52
C GLY A 781 23.24 -22.87 -10.74
N MET A 782 23.40 -21.71 -10.09
CA MET A 782 22.34 -21.13 -9.26
C MET A 782 22.34 -19.60 -9.27
N VAL A 783 21.16 -19.00 -9.25
CA VAL A 783 20.97 -17.57 -8.99
C VAL A 783 20.36 -17.40 -7.60
N VAL A 784 21.10 -16.74 -6.71
CA VAL A 784 20.63 -16.31 -5.39
C VAL A 784 20.22 -14.85 -5.49
N ALA A 785 18.97 -14.53 -5.17
CA ALA A 785 18.42 -13.20 -5.31
C ALA A 785 18.08 -12.62 -3.93
N ASN A 786 18.77 -11.55 -3.56
CA ASN A 786 18.54 -10.83 -2.31
C ASN A 786 17.55 -9.69 -2.51
N GLU A 787 16.48 -9.68 -1.73
CA GLU A 787 15.53 -8.57 -1.69
C GLU A 787 15.18 -8.25 -0.24
N LEU A 788 15.41 -7.00 0.18
CA LEU A 788 15.21 -6.56 1.56
C LEU A 788 13.72 -6.45 1.93
N ASP A 789 12.89 -5.93 1.02
CA ASP A 789 11.45 -5.79 1.26
C ASP A 789 10.72 -7.10 0.93
N THR A 790 10.08 -7.69 1.95
CA THR A 790 9.42 -8.99 1.80
C THR A 790 8.28 -8.97 0.78
N ARG A 791 7.59 -7.85 0.56
CA ARG A 791 6.52 -7.74 -0.45
C ARG A 791 7.11 -7.74 -1.86
N ARG A 792 8.20 -6.99 -2.06
CA ARG A 792 8.99 -7.00 -3.30
C ARG A 792 9.61 -8.37 -3.58
N ALA A 793 10.03 -9.09 -2.55
CA ALA A 793 10.50 -10.47 -2.68
C ALA A 793 9.38 -11.41 -3.16
N HIS A 794 8.14 -11.22 -2.69
CA HIS A 794 6.99 -11.96 -3.21
C HIS A 794 6.71 -11.65 -4.69
N ILE A 795 6.84 -10.38 -5.11
CA ILE A 795 6.72 -10.00 -6.54
C ILE A 795 7.82 -10.67 -7.37
N LEU A 796 9.05 -10.71 -6.88
CA LEU A 796 10.16 -11.43 -7.51
C LEU A 796 9.84 -12.93 -7.64
N CYS A 797 9.43 -13.59 -6.55
CA CYS A 797 9.02 -14.99 -6.55
C CYS A 797 7.88 -15.24 -7.56
N GLY A 798 6.84 -14.40 -7.58
CA GLY A 798 5.72 -14.55 -8.51
C GLY A 798 6.12 -14.34 -9.98
N ARG A 799 7.10 -13.46 -10.25
CA ARG A 799 7.63 -13.22 -11.61
C ARG A 799 8.56 -14.31 -12.10
N VAL A 800 9.37 -14.87 -11.20
CA VAL A 800 10.33 -15.92 -11.53
C VAL A 800 9.65 -17.29 -11.58
N GLY A 801 8.76 -17.57 -10.64
CA GLY A 801 8.17 -18.89 -10.44
C GLY A 801 9.11 -19.85 -9.69
N ALA A 802 8.64 -21.06 -9.43
CA ALA A 802 9.49 -22.11 -8.87
C ALA A 802 10.44 -22.65 -9.95
N SER A 803 11.75 -22.63 -9.69
CA SER A 803 12.76 -23.22 -10.56
C SER A 803 13.91 -23.81 -9.79
N GLU A 804 14.43 -24.91 -10.30
CA GLU A 804 15.74 -25.43 -9.94
C GLU A 804 16.82 -24.38 -10.28
N GLY A 805 17.81 -24.21 -9.40
CA GLY A 805 18.86 -23.19 -9.58
C GLY A 805 18.43 -21.76 -9.23
N PHE A 806 17.32 -21.55 -8.50
CA PHE A 806 16.91 -20.22 -8.02
C PHE A 806 16.64 -20.22 -6.51
N MET A 807 17.16 -19.22 -5.80
CA MET A 807 16.92 -19.02 -4.37
C MET A 807 16.66 -17.54 -4.07
N VAL A 808 15.77 -17.26 -3.12
CA VAL A 808 15.53 -15.89 -2.65
C VAL A 808 15.98 -15.76 -1.20
N ILE A 809 16.81 -14.77 -0.92
CA ILE A 809 17.24 -14.44 0.43
C ILE A 809 16.73 -13.04 0.82
N ASN A 810 16.48 -12.82 2.11
CA ASN A 810 15.93 -11.56 2.61
C ASN A 810 16.88 -10.94 3.64
N HIS A 811 17.92 -10.27 3.15
CA HIS A 811 18.96 -9.64 3.98
C HIS A 811 19.18 -8.18 3.59
N LYS A 812 19.63 -7.38 4.57
CA LYS A 812 20.27 -6.10 4.26
C LYS A 812 21.49 -6.40 3.41
N ALA A 813 21.56 -5.85 2.19
CA ALA A 813 22.61 -6.16 1.22
C ALA A 813 24.02 -5.94 1.78
N GLN A 814 24.19 -4.95 2.67
CA GLN A 814 25.44 -4.65 3.37
C GLN A 814 25.87 -5.74 4.38
N LEU A 815 24.96 -6.65 4.74
CA LEU A 815 25.12 -7.62 5.84
C LEU A 815 24.86 -9.07 5.40
N ILE A 816 24.78 -9.37 4.09
CA ILE A 816 24.64 -10.75 3.58
C ILE A 816 25.86 -11.56 4.06
N PRO A 817 25.74 -12.64 4.84
CA PRO A 817 26.88 -13.36 5.44
C PRO A 817 27.96 -13.82 4.43
N ASN A 818 29.25 -13.78 4.84
CA ASN A 818 30.40 -14.10 3.98
C ASN A 818 30.84 -15.57 4.10
N ASN A 819 29.88 -16.47 4.25
CA ASN A 819 30.13 -17.90 4.41
C ASN A 819 30.02 -18.68 3.09
N HIS A 820 29.69 -17.99 1.99
CA HIS A 820 29.60 -18.53 0.64
C HIS A 820 30.11 -17.48 -0.35
N GLN A 821 30.91 -17.90 -1.32
CA GLN A 821 31.43 -17.03 -2.38
C GLN A 821 30.82 -17.39 -3.73
N PHE A 822 30.58 -16.38 -4.56
CA PHE A 822 29.90 -16.46 -5.85
C PHE A 822 30.87 -16.21 -7.01
N ASP A 823 30.59 -16.82 -8.16
CA ASP A 823 31.37 -16.62 -9.39
C ASP A 823 31.07 -15.25 -10.00
N ARG A 824 29.81 -14.80 -9.89
CA ARG A 824 29.33 -13.51 -10.39
C ARG A 824 28.41 -12.82 -9.40
N VAL A 825 28.50 -11.50 -9.30
CA VAL A 825 27.60 -10.70 -8.45
C VAL A 825 27.00 -9.54 -9.25
N ILE A 826 25.68 -9.48 -9.32
CA ILE A 826 24.92 -8.34 -9.85
C ILE A 826 24.71 -7.36 -8.69
N CYS A 827 25.35 -6.21 -8.77
CA CYS A 827 25.26 -5.14 -7.78
C CYS A 827 24.52 -3.93 -8.38
N ASP A 828 23.25 -4.13 -8.72
CA ASP A 828 22.33 -3.07 -9.16
C ASP A 828 21.74 -2.36 -7.94
N VAL A 829 22.43 -1.32 -7.47
CA VAL A 829 22.15 -0.72 -6.17
C VAL A 829 20.96 0.26 -6.22
N PRO A 830 20.24 0.47 -5.10
CA PRO A 830 19.28 1.57 -4.99
C PRO A 830 19.93 2.91 -5.35
N CYS A 831 19.30 3.65 -6.25
CA CYS A 831 19.80 4.88 -6.89
C CYS A 831 18.77 6.02 -6.82
N SER A 832 19.20 7.26 -7.06
CA SER A 832 18.30 8.41 -7.28
C SER A 832 17.28 8.12 -8.41
N GLY A 833 17.75 7.42 -9.44
CA GLY A 833 17.01 7.11 -10.64
C GLY A 833 16.70 8.32 -11.51
N ASP A 834 17.55 9.34 -11.48
CA ASP A 834 17.50 10.49 -12.39
C ASP A 834 17.88 10.15 -13.85
N GLY A 835 18.31 8.93 -14.15
CA GLY A 835 18.37 8.41 -15.52
C GLY A 835 17.02 7.91 -16.05
N THR A 836 15.99 7.82 -15.20
CA THR A 836 14.75 7.06 -15.52
C THR A 836 13.53 7.91 -15.89
N PHE A 837 13.70 9.21 -16.16
CA PHE A 837 12.58 10.11 -16.45
C PHE A 837 11.68 9.66 -17.59
N ARG A 838 12.27 9.09 -18.66
CA ARG A 838 11.51 8.56 -19.80
C ARG A 838 10.60 7.38 -19.43
N LYS A 839 10.94 6.65 -18.36
CA LYS A 839 10.19 5.52 -17.80
C LYS A 839 9.19 5.96 -16.74
N TYR A 840 9.55 6.98 -15.97
CA TYR A 840 8.73 7.55 -14.88
C TYR A 840 8.69 9.08 -14.99
N PRO A 841 7.88 9.66 -15.89
CA PRO A 841 7.88 11.11 -16.16
C PRO A 841 7.59 11.98 -14.94
N VAL A 842 6.81 11.46 -13.98
CA VAL A 842 6.48 12.14 -12.72
C VAL A 842 7.73 12.50 -11.91
N LYS A 843 8.86 11.79 -12.11
CA LYS A 843 10.12 12.09 -11.42
C LYS A 843 10.67 13.48 -11.73
N TRP A 844 10.31 14.11 -12.85
CA TRP A 844 10.73 15.49 -13.15
C TRP A 844 10.31 16.47 -12.05
N LYS A 845 9.10 16.29 -11.49
CA LYS A 845 8.54 17.18 -10.45
C LYS A 845 9.13 17.00 -9.06
N HIS A 846 9.77 15.85 -8.83
CA HIS A 846 10.31 15.45 -7.53
C HIS A 846 11.81 15.15 -7.62
N TRP A 847 12.47 15.63 -8.67
CA TRP A 847 13.89 15.45 -8.81
C TRP A 847 14.61 16.31 -7.76
N ASP A 848 15.47 15.66 -6.99
CA ASP A 848 16.21 16.22 -5.87
C ASP A 848 17.68 15.78 -6.00
N PRO A 849 18.61 16.69 -6.31
CA PRO A 849 20.02 16.35 -6.49
C PRO A 849 20.69 15.85 -5.19
N SER A 850 20.15 16.19 -4.01
CA SER A 850 20.72 15.75 -2.74
C SER A 850 20.55 14.24 -2.49
N LEU A 851 19.66 13.57 -3.23
CA LEU A 851 19.40 12.14 -3.06
C LEU A 851 20.63 11.28 -3.41
N GLY A 852 21.39 11.63 -4.45
CA GLY A 852 22.61 10.93 -4.81
C GLY A 852 23.65 10.98 -3.68
N ARG A 853 23.82 12.16 -3.07
CA ARG A 853 24.69 12.36 -1.90
C ARG A 853 24.27 11.51 -0.70
N ARG A 854 22.98 11.44 -0.39
CA ARG A 854 22.44 10.62 0.73
C ARG A 854 22.66 9.11 0.52
N LEU A 855 22.64 8.64 -0.74
CA LEU A 855 22.79 7.22 -1.07
C LEU A 855 24.25 6.76 -1.20
N HIS A 856 25.18 7.68 -1.52
CA HIS A 856 26.61 7.39 -1.78
C HIS A 856 27.24 6.42 -0.78
N HIS A 857 27.11 6.68 0.53
CA HIS A 857 27.70 5.81 1.55
C HIS A 857 27.09 4.40 1.54
N THR A 858 25.78 4.30 1.39
CA THR A 858 25.06 3.02 1.33
C THR A 858 25.47 2.21 0.11
N GLN A 859 25.66 2.86 -1.03
CA GLN A 859 26.09 2.22 -2.28
C GLN A 859 27.50 1.64 -2.17
N ILE A 860 28.45 2.37 -1.58
CA ILE A 860 29.80 1.87 -1.27
C ILE A 860 29.72 0.62 -0.38
N GLN A 861 28.91 0.63 0.67
CA GLN A 861 28.76 -0.54 1.56
C GLN A 861 28.22 -1.78 0.83
N ILE A 862 27.24 -1.60 -0.04
CA ILE A 862 26.69 -2.72 -0.83
C ILE A 862 27.74 -3.24 -1.81
N ALA A 863 28.45 -2.35 -2.51
CA ALA A 863 29.46 -2.73 -3.49
C ALA A 863 30.66 -3.43 -2.85
N LEU A 864 31.16 -2.94 -1.71
CA LEU A 864 32.21 -3.64 -0.95
C LEU A 864 31.74 -5.00 -0.46
N ARG A 865 30.47 -5.11 -0.06
CA ARG A 865 29.92 -6.40 0.35
C ARG A 865 29.80 -7.37 -0.82
N ALA A 866 29.35 -6.90 -1.98
CA ALA A 866 29.32 -7.67 -3.21
C ALA A 866 30.72 -8.18 -3.57
N PHE A 867 31.74 -7.32 -3.47
CA PHE A 867 33.14 -7.69 -3.71
C PHE A 867 33.64 -8.75 -2.72
N ALA A 868 33.26 -8.65 -1.44
CA ALA A 868 33.60 -9.66 -0.42
C ALA A 868 33.04 -11.05 -0.73
N LEU A 869 31.83 -11.09 -1.30
CA LEU A 869 31.13 -12.30 -1.65
C LEU A 869 31.60 -12.89 -2.99
N LEU A 870 32.54 -12.27 -3.70
CA LEU A 870 33.14 -12.85 -4.90
C LEU A 870 34.24 -13.87 -4.56
N LYS A 871 34.32 -14.94 -5.36
CA LYS A 871 35.53 -15.77 -5.45
C LYS A 871 36.68 -14.95 -6.05
N VAL A 872 37.93 -15.31 -5.74
CA VAL A 872 39.08 -14.80 -6.52
C VAL A 872 38.95 -15.28 -7.97
N GLY A 873 39.13 -14.37 -8.93
CA GLY A 873 38.80 -14.54 -10.35
C GLY A 873 37.34 -14.24 -10.70
N GLY A 874 36.47 -14.04 -9.70
CA GLY A 874 35.07 -13.67 -9.89
C GLY A 874 34.90 -12.21 -10.32
N ARG A 875 33.72 -11.90 -10.89
CA ARG A 875 33.38 -10.54 -11.38
C ARG A 875 32.06 -10.03 -10.82
N MET A 876 32.02 -8.76 -10.45
CA MET A 876 30.78 -8.05 -10.14
C MET A 876 30.49 -6.94 -11.14
N SER A 877 29.21 -6.68 -11.38
CA SER A 877 28.74 -5.48 -12.09
C SER A 877 28.19 -4.53 -11.05
N TYR A 878 28.83 -3.40 -10.82
CA TYR A 878 28.20 -2.28 -10.15
C TYR A 878 27.33 -1.54 -11.18
N SER A 879 26.08 -1.23 -10.84
CA SER A 879 25.23 -0.46 -11.74
C SER A 879 24.23 0.42 -11.01
N THR A 880 23.91 1.55 -11.64
CA THR A 880 22.87 2.48 -11.20
C THR A 880 22.00 2.89 -12.38
N CYS A 881 20.79 3.30 -12.04
CA CYS A 881 19.83 3.93 -12.92
C CYS A 881 19.98 5.48 -12.96
N SER A 882 21.20 5.97 -12.68
CA SER A 882 21.52 7.37 -12.43
C SER A 882 22.65 7.83 -13.35
N VAL A 883 22.65 9.11 -13.71
CA VAL A 883 23.79 9.74 -14.41
C VAL A 883 24.76 10.45 -13.46
N ASN A 884 24.43 10.47 -12.16
CA ASN A 884 25.15 11.21 -11.14
C ASN A 884 26.55 10.65 -10.87
N PRO A 885 27.64 11.43 -11.05
CA PRO A 885 28.99 10.96 -10.76
C PRO A 885 29.20 10.56 -9.29
N LEU A 886 28.44 11.15 -8.35
CA LEU A 886 28.50 10.78 -6.94
C LEU A 886 27.97 9.37 -6.67
N GLU A 887 27.02 8.89 -7.46
CA GLU A 887 26.51 7.51 -7.35
C GLU A 887 27.29 6.53 -8.23
N ASN A 888 28.09 7.05 -9.16
CA ASN A 888 28.75 6.30 -10.21
C ASN A 888 30.25 6.17 -9.92
N GLU A 889 31.08 7.01 -10.54
CA GLU A 889 32.53 6.97 -10.45
C GLU A 889 33.06 7.17 -9.03
N ALA A 890 32.44 8.06 -8.25
CA ALA A 890 32.85 8.29 -6.88
C ALA A 890 32.71 7.00 -6.04
N VAL A 891 31.65 6.23 -6.25
CA VAL A 891 31.46 4.92 -5.59
C VAL A 891 32.46 3.90 -6.10
N VAL A 892 32.64 3.78 -7.42
CA VAL A 892 33.59 2.83 -8.03
C VAL A 892 35.02 3.10 -7.54
N GLN A 893 35.46 4.36 -7.55
CA GLN A 893 36.74 4.80 -7.02
C GLN A 893 36.89 4.42 -5.54
N ALA A 894 35.89 4.72 -4.71
CA ALA A 894 35.96 4.40 -3.28
C ALA A 894 36.07 2.90 -3.02
N VAL A 895 35.36 2.10 -3.82
CA VAL A 895 35.44 0.63 -3.77
C VAL A 895 36.84 0.16 -4.19
N LEU A 896 37.37 0.62 -5.33
CA LEU A 896 38.70 0.26 -5.82
C LEU A 896 39.80 0.65 -4.83
N LYS A 897 39.71 1.84 -4.24
CA LYS A 897 40.63 2.29 -3.18
C LYS A 897 40.62 1.32 -2.00
N ALA A 898 39.43 0.93 -1.54
CA ALA A 898 39.31 0.09 -0.37
C ALA A 898 39.78 -1.35 -0.57
N VAL A 899 39.72 -1.85 -1.81
CA VAL A 899 40.12 -3.23 -2.14
C VAL A 899 41.46 -3.32 -2.87
N SER A 900 42.15 -2.19 -3.08
CA SER A 900 43.45 -2.16 -3.78
C SER A 900 44.51 -2.97 -3.02
N PRO A 901 45.39 -3.73 -3.71
CA PRO A 901 45.49 -3.89 -5.17
C PRO A 901 44.64 -5.05 -5.74
N HIS A 902 43.69 -5.58 -4.96
CA HIS A 902 42.98 -6.83 -5.26
C HIS A 902 41.70 -6.68 -6.09
N GLY A 903 41.33 -5.46 -6.48
CA GLY A 903 40.21 -5.21 -7.40
C GLY A 903 40.67 -4.43 -8.63
N ARG A 904 40.26 -4.89 -9.83
CA ARG A 904 40.55 -4.19 -11.10
C ARG A 904 39.29 -3.97 -11.91
N LEU A 905 39.22 -2.85 -12.63
CA LEU A 905 38.17 -2.62 -13.62
C LEU A 905 38.44 -3.47 -14.87
N VAL A 906 37.37 -4.03 -15.43
CA VAL A 906 37.39 -4.80 -16.67
C VAL A 906 36.70 -3.98 -17.76
N ARG A 907 37.44 -3.66 -18.83
CA ARG A 907 36.86 -3.05 -20.02
C ARG A 907 36.03 -4.10 -20.76
N VAL A 908 34.80 -3.73 -21.10
CA VAL A 908 33.86 -4.59 -21.84
C VAL A 908 33.30 -3.83 -23.03
N GLU A 909 33.28 -4.49 -24.18
CA GLU A 909 32.69 -3.94 -25.40
C GLU A 909 31.28 -4.50 -25.62
N LEU A 910 30.37 -3.65 -26.07
CA LEU A 910 29.00 -4.02 -26.43
C LEU A 910 28.77 -3.66 -27.90
N PRO A 911 29.09 -4.57 -28.84
CA PRO A 911 28.99 -4.29 -30.26
C PRO A 911 27.61 -3.73 -30.63
N GLY A 912 27.63 -2.60 -31.32
CA GLY A 912 26.41 -1.91 -31.70
C GLY A 912 25.61 -1.40 -30.51
N PHE A 913 26.22 -0.99 -29.40
CA PHE A 913 25.61 -0.21 -28.31
C PHE A 913 26.60 0.88 -27.88
N ARG A 914 26.23 2.15 -28.01
CA ARG A 914 27.14 3.30 -27.81
C ARG A 914 27.18 3.71 -26.34
N THR A 915 28.36 3.98 -25.80
CA THR A 915 28.53 4.41 -24.40
C THR A 915 29.65 5.44 -24.32
N TYR A 916 29.61 6.29 -23.30
CA TYR A 916 30.77 7.08 -22.90
C TYR A 916 31.65 6.27 -21.92
N PRO A 917 32.96 6.53 -21.88
CA PRO A 917 33.81 6.06 -20.79
C PRO A 917 33.40 6.70 -19.46
N GLY A 918 33.82 6.10 -18.34
CA GLY A 918 33.67 6.71 -17.02
C GLY A 918 34.46 8.02 -16.90
N LEU A 919 33.97 8.91 -16.03
CA LEU A 919 34.61 10.20 -15.76
C LEU A 919 35.82 10.03 -14.85
N ASN A 920 36.99 10.51 -15.27
CA ASN A 920 38.18 10.57 -14.40
C ASN A 920 38.19 11.84 -13.52
N HIS A 921 37.39 12.84 -13.88
CA HIS A 921 37.24 14.10 -13.14
C HIS A 921 35.78 14.52 -13.16
N TRP A 922 35.28 15.04 -12.03
CA TRP A 922 33.94 15.61 -11.89
C TRP A 922 33.95 16.64 -10.78
N GLN A 923 32.90 17.46 -10.73
CA GLN A 923 32.71 18.45 -9.67
C GLN A 923 31.63 17.98 -8.69
N VAL A 924 31.89 18.15 -7.40
CA VAL A 924 30.86 18.01 -6.37
C VAL A 924 30.11 19.31 -6.30
N VAL A 925 28.79 19.22 -6.36
CA VAL A 925 27.92 20.37 -6.56
C VAL A 925 26.79 20.33 -5.55
N GLU A 926 26.48 21.47 -4.97
CA GLU A 926 25.36 21.71 -4.07
C GLU A 926 24.37 22.67 -4.73
N GLU A 927 23.10 22.42 -4.50
CA GLU A 927 22.03 23.33 -4.88
C GLU A 927 21.45 23.94 -3.61
N VAL A 928 21.35 25.27 -3.57
CA VAL A 928 20.76 25.98 -2.44
C VAL A 928 19.23 25.88 -2.52
N GLU A 929 18.61 25.38 -1.45
CA GLU A 929 17.15 25.34 -1.33
C GLU A 929 16.58 26.75 -1.54
N ASP A 930 15.51 26.84 -2.34
CA ASP A 930 14.76 28.05 -2.77
C ASP A 930 15.33 28.89 -3.93
N SER A 931 16.65 28.93 -4.16
CA SER A 931 17.23 29.74 -5.27
C SER A 931 17.49 28.95 -6.56
N HIS A 932 17.58 27.62 -6.46
CA HIS A 932 18.06 26.73 -7.53
C HIS A 932 19.47 27.06 -8.06
N GLU A 933 20.22 27.91 -7.34
CA GLU A 933 21.59 28.23 -7.68
C GLU A 933 22.52 27.07 -7.31
N VAL A 934 23.50 26.86 -8.17
CA VAL A 934 24.36 25.69 -8.18
C VAL A 934 25.79 26.12 -7.82
N TYR A 935 26.34 25.53 -6.77
CA TYR A 935 27.65 25.89 -6.21
C TYR A 935 28.61 24.72 -6.22
N HIS A 936 29.88 24.97 -6.57
CA HIS A 936 30.94 23.99 -6.47
C HIS A 936 31.38 23.80 -5.01
N CYS A 937 31.34 22.57 -4.52
CA CYS A 937 31.79 22.23 -3.18
C CYS A 937 33.29 21.93 -3.19
N GLU A 938 34.06 22.71 -2.43
CA GLU A 938 35.46 22.38 -2.14
C GLU A 938 35.57 21.07 -1.34
N ALA A 939 36.69 20.37 -1.54
CA ALA A 939 36.98 19.14 -0.81
C ALA A 939 37.05 19.41 0.70
N ILE A 940 36.44 18.51 1.47
CA ILE A 940 36.27 18.70 2.91
C ILE A 940 37.58 18.44 3.66
N SER A 941 37.98 19.42 4.48
CA SER A 941 39.15 19.37 5.34
C SER A 941 38.86 18.74 6.72
N GLU A 942 39.93 18.44 7.46
CA GLU A 942 39.83 17.84 8.78
C GLU A 942 39.35 18.86 9.84
N GLY A 943 38.04 19.13 9.87
CA GLY A 943 37.39 20.06 10.81
C GLY A 943 36.06 20.62 10.30
N ASP A 944 35.75 20.42 9.02
CA ASP A 944 34.54 20.94 8.40
C ASP A 944 33.26 20.35 9.01
N VAL A 945 32.32 21.21 9.38
CA VAL A 945 30.99 20.83 9.87
C VAL A 945 30.19 20.03 8.84
N ARG A 946 30.48 20.22 7.54
CA ARG A 946 29.82 19.51 6.44
C ARG A 946 30.18 18.03 6.35
N LYS A 947 31.12 17.54 7.17
CA LYS A 947 31.47 16.12 7.31
C LYS A 947 30.30 15.23 7.66
N GLU A 948 29.19 15.75 8.20
CA GLU A 948 27.99 14.94 8.42
C GLU A 948 27.34 14.52 7.09
N TRP A 949 27.31 15.42 6.11
CA TRP A 949 26.54 15.29 4.87
C TRP A 949 27.36 14.84 3.66
N TYR A 950 28.67 15.09 3.70
CA TYR A 950 29.60 14.80 2.62
C TYR A 950 30.70 13.86 3.10
N ARG A 951 31.37 13.20 2.15
CA ARG A 951 32.48 12.27 2.42
C ARG A 951 33.62 12.58 1.46
N PRO A 952 34.90 12.52 1.89
CA PRO A 952 36.04 12.72 0.99
C PRO A 952 36.01 11.84 -0.27
N SER A 953 35.40 10.65 -0.18
CA SER A 953 35.18 9.73 -1.30
C SER A 953 34.30 10.27 -2.44
N MET A 954 33.60 11.39 -2.23
CA MET A 954 32.77 12.04 -3.23
C MET A 954 33.58 12.83 -4.27
N TRP A 955 34.82 13.23 -3.94
CA TRP A 955 35.69 13.96 -4.86
C TRP A 955 36.58 13.01 -5.68
N PRO A 956 36.94 13.40 -6.92
CA PRO A 956 37.90 12.64 -7.70
C PRO A 956 39.26 12.62 -7.00
N SER A 957 39.85 11.44 -6.86
CA SER A 957 41.17 11.24 -6.26
C SER A 957 42.30 11.23 -7.28
N GLY A 958 41.97 11.09 -8.57
CA GLY A 958 42.95 10.89 -9.65
C GLY A 958 43.74 9.57 -9.56
N SER A 959 43.43 8.69 -8.59
CA SER A 959 44.23 7.51 -8.29
C SER A 959 43.93 6.29 -9.17
N PHE A 960 42.84 6.32 -9.95
CA PHE A 960 42.38 5.20 -10.76
C PHE A 960 41.94 5.68 -12.14
N ASP A 961 42.24 4.90 -13.18
CA ASP A 961 41.63 5.08 -14.50
C ASP A 961 40.22 4.48 -14.50
N LEU A 962 39.21 5.34 -14.55
CA LEU A 962 37.80 4.99 -14.55
C LEU A 962 37.22 4.88 -15.97
N SER A 963 38.03 5.11 -17.01
CA SER A 963 37.63 4.97 -18.41
C SER A 963 37.05 3.61 -18.82
N PRO A 964 37.31 2.48 -18.12
CA PRO A 964 36.62 1.22 -18.40
C PRO A 964 35.14 1.18 -17.95
N CYS A 965 34.66 2.13 -17.15
CA CYS A 965 33.24 2.22 -16.80
C CYS A 965 32.41 2.63 -18.03
N LEU A 966 31.13 2.24 -18.05
CA LEU A 966 30.23 2.48 -19.16
C LEU A 966 29.11 3.44 -18.74
N ARG A 967 29.10 4.64 -19.32
CA ARG A 967 28.03 5.61 -19.20
C ARG A 967 27.07 5.50 -20.38
N VAL A 968 25.79 5.32 -20.08
CA VAL A 968 24.72 5.25 -21.07
C VAL A 968 23.88 6.50 -20.95
N TYR A 969 24.00 7.39 -21.93
CA TYR A 969 23.10 8.53 -22.05
C TYR A 969 21.92 8.22 -22.99
N PRO A 970 20.73 8.76 -22.70
CA PRO A 970 19.52 8.49 -23.47
C PRO A 970 19.62 8.59 -24.99
N HIS A 971 20.30 9.62 -25.52
CA HIS A 971 20.42 9.90 -26.96
C HIS A 971 21.30 8.92 -27.72
N LEU A 972 22.19 8.20 -27.04
CA LEU A 972 23.15 7.31 -27.70
C LEU A 972 22.50 6.06 -28.28
N ASN A 973 21.52 5.51 -27.55
CA ASN A 973 20.85 4.25 -27.90
C ASN A 973 19.33 4.33 -27.85
N ASN A 974 18.77 5.52 -27.68
CA ASN A 974 17.36 5.71 -27.42
C ASN A 974 16.88 4.90 -26.19
N THR A 975 17.58 5.04 -25.06
CA THR A 975 17.25 4.39 -23.78
C THR A 975 17.08 5.41 -22.66
N GLY A 976 16.88 5.00 -21.42
CA GLY A 976 17.12 5.82 -20.24
C GLY A 976 18.62 6.00 -19.97
N GLY A 977 18.91 6.87 -18.99
CA GLY A 977 20.24 7.05 -18.42
C GLY A 977 20.60 5.88 -17.51
N PHE A 978 21.84 5.41 -17.62
CA PHE A 978 22.31 4.23 -16.89
C PHE A 978 23.84 4.24 -16.75
N PHE A 979 24.36 3.63 -15.69
CA PHE A 979 25.79 3.46 -15.46
C PHE A 979 26.13 2.02 -15.09
N THR A 980 27.25 1.51 -15.58
CA THR A 980 27.80 0.24 -15.10
C THR A 980 29.32 0.21 -15.08
N ALA A 981 29.89 -0.53 -14.12
CA ALA A 981 31.30 -0.86 -14.05
C ALA A 981 31.46 -2.34 -13.73
N VAL A 982 32.39 -3.02 -14.40
CA VAL A 982 32.73 -4.42 -14.09
C VAL A 982 34.02 -4.44 -13.29
N ILE A 983 33.96 -5.01 -12.10
CA ILE A 983 35.11 -5.14 -11.19
C ILE A 983 35.43 -6.62 -11.02
N GLU A 984 36.68 -7.00 -11.28
CA GLU A 984 37.19 -8.35 -11.07
C GLU A 984 38.01 -8.40 -9.78
N LYS A 985 37.81 -9.46 -9.00
CA LYS A 985 38.57 -9.74 -7.78
C LYS A 985 39.82 -10.55 -8.11
N THR A 986 41.00 -9.98 -7.94
CA THR A 986 42.30 -10.61 -8.25
C THR A 986 43.00 -11.20 -7.04
N GLY A 987 42.53 -10.92 -5.81
CA GLY A 987 43.02 -11.51 -4.57
C GLY A 987 42.07 -11.27 -3.39
N GLU A 988 42.51 -11.62 -2.18
CA GLU A 988 41.72 -11.43 -0.96
C GLU A 988 42.20 -10.18 -0.20
N PRO A 989 41.48 -9.04 -0.25
CA PRO A 989 41.88 -7.80 0.41
C PRO A 989 41.52 -7.76 1.91
N TRP A 990 41.18 -8.89 2.54
CA TRP A 990 40.63 -8.88 3.90
C TRP A 990 41.68 -9.22 4.97
N ASP A 991 41.64 -8.51 6.09
CA ASP A 991 42.38 -8.87 7.30
C ASP A 991 41.84 -10.17 7.94
N GLY A 992 42.52 -10.68 8.97
CA GLY A 992 42.08 -11.87 9.71
C GLY A 992 40.69 -11.76 10.36
N GLY A 993 40.08 -10.57 10.37
CA GLY A 993 38.72 -10.27 10.83
C GLY A 993 37.69 -10.04 9.71
N GLY A 994 38.07 -10.20 8.44
CA GLY A 994 37.19 -10.01 7.28
C GLY A 994 36.89 -8.54 6.94
N ARG A 995 37.77 -7.60 7.33
CA ARG A 995 37.70 -6.18 6.94
C ARG A 995 38.65 -5.89 5.78
N PRO A 996 38.31 -4.99 4.85
CA PRO A 996 39.28 -4.52 3.86
C PRO A 996 40.53 -3.98 4.55
N VAL A 997 41.72 -4.27 4.02
CA VAL A 997 43.00 -3.82 4.60
C VAL A 997 43.20 -2.31 4.45
N ASN A 998 42.55 -1.68 3.48
CA ASN A 998 42.59 -0.24 3.24
C ASN A 998 41.19 0.36 3.42
N THR A 999 40.89 0.97 4.57
CA THR A 999 39.54 1.50 4.82
C THR A 999 39.44 3.01 4.85
N ASP A 1000 40.50 3.81 4.74
CA ASP A 1000 40.52 5.30 4.72
C ASP A 1000 39.16 6.01 4.95
N GLY A 1001 38.61 5.96 6.18
CA GLY A 1001 37.34 6.61 6.54
C GLY A 1001 36.03 5.96 6.03
N ILE A 1002 36.09 4.88 5.26
CA ILE A 1002 34.96 4.04 4.84
C ILE A 1002 34.56 3.13 6.01
N SER A 1003 33.40 3.41 6.61
CA SER A 1003 32.85 2.55 7.66
C SER A 1003 32.65 1.12 7.13
N TRP A 1004 32.99 0.08 7.90
CA TRP A 1004 32.72 -1.32 7.53
C TRP A 1004 32.16 -2.06 8.74
N ARG A 1005 31.09 -2.84 8.54
CA ARG A 1005 30.54 -3.70 9.59
C ARG A 1005 30.88 -5.15 9.29
N ALA A 1006 31.78 -5.71 10.11
CA ALA A 1006 32.06 -7.15 10.07
C ALA A 1006 30.79 -7.95 10.41
N THR A 1007 30.48 -8.95 9.59
CA THR A 1007 29.44 -9.95 9.88
C THR A 1007 30.09 -11.16 10.54
N GLY A 1008 29.53 -11.68 11.64
CA GLY A 1008 30.06 -12.89 12.29
C GLY A 1008 30.07 -14.12 11.37
N LYS A 1009 30.93 -15.10 11.69
CA LYS A 1009 31.10 -16.39 10.97
C LYS A 1009 29.93 -17.37 11.15
N GLU A 1010 28.72 -16.90 11.47
CA GLU A 1010 27.59 -17.81 11.64
C GLU A 1010 27.19 -18.40 10.28
N PRO A 1011 27.13 -19.74 10.14
CA PRO A 1011 26.75 -20.36 8.87
C PRO A 1011 25.29 -20.01 8.53
N LEU A 1012 24.99 -19.90 7.23
CA LEU A 1012 23.62 -19.96 6.71
C LEU A 1012 22.97 -21.26 7.22
N LYS A 1013 22.23 -21.19 8.33
CA LYS A 1013 21.51 -22.35 8.86
C LYS A 1013 20.29 -22.61 7.98
N VAL A 1014 20.37 -23.62 7.14
CA VAL A 1014 19.18 -24.25 6.53
C VAL A 1014 18.37 -24.88 7.67
N ARG A 1015 17.28 -24.25 8.08
CA ARG A 1015 16.31 -24.91 8.96
C ARG A 1015 15.59 -25.98 8.15
N LYS A 1016 16.00 -27.24 8.31
CA LYS A 1016 15.21 -28.42 7.92
C LYS A 1016 13.90 -28.44 8.73
N SER A 1017 12.86 -27.82 8.19
CA SER A 1017 11.47 -28.23 8.48
C SER A 1017 11.12 -29.36 7.52
N LEU A 1018 11.73 -30.54 7.71
CA LEU A 1018 11.57 -31.69 6.80
C LEU A 1018 10.44 -32.65 7.19
N SER A 1019 9.52 -32.28 8.09
CA SER A 1019 8.39 -33.15 8.46
C SER A 1019 7.00 -32.64 8.05
N LYS A 1020 6.89 -31.58 7.24
CA LYS A 1020 5.59 -31.08 6.70
C LYS A 1020 5.66 -30.64 5.23
N LEU A 1021 6.48 -31.32 4.41
CA LEU A 1021 6.70 -30.97 2.99
C LEU A 1021 6.21 -32.06 2.03
N ALA A 1022 4.95 -32.43 2.19
CA ALA A 1022 4.21 -33.21 1.20
C ALA A 1022 2.99 -32.37 0.78
N ASP A 1023 3.23 -31.33 -0.02
CA ASP A 1023 2.35 -30.88 -1.10
C ASP A 1023 2.84 -29.55 -1.70
N HIS A 1024 3.47 -29.70 -2.87
CA HIS A 1024 3.74 -28.76 -3.96
C HIS A 1024 3.88 -27.22 -3.72
N ARG A 1025 5.07 -26.72 -4.15
CA ARG A 1025 5.49 -25.33 -4.48
C ARG A 1025 6.15 -24.52 -3.35
N LEU A 1026 7.41 -24.87 -3.03
CA LEU A 1026 8.26 -24.11 -2.10
C LEU A 1026 9.18 -23.11 -2.81
N TYR A 1027 9.11 -21.85 -2.40
CA TYR A 1027 10.21 -20.89 -2.54
C TYR A 1027 11.09 -20.99 -1.29
N ASN A 1028 12.39 -21.20 -1.44
CA ASN A 1028 13.33 -21.20 -0.32
C ASN A 1028 13.63 -19.77 0.15
N ILE A 1029 12.76 -19.17 0.97
CA ILE A 1029 13.06 -17.92 1.68
C ILE A 1029 13.75 -18.27 3.00
N ILE A 1030 15.09 -18.14 3.04
CA ILE A 1030 15.88 -18.40 4.26
C ILE A 1030 15.88 -17.14 5.14
N ARG A 1031 15.37 -17.25 6.37
CA ARG A 1031 15.48 -16.24 7.45
C ARG A 1031 16.38 -16.77 8.57
N VAL A 1032 17.43 -16.04 8.94
CA VAL A 1032 18.21 -16.35 10.16
C VAL A 1032 17.62 -15.59 11.34
N GLY A 1033 17.11 -16.33 12.34
CA GLY A 1033 16.59 -15.76 13.58
C GLY A 1033 17.71 -15.48 14.59
N LYS A 1034 17.69 -14.30 15.22
CA LYS A 1034 18.49 -14.03 16.42
C LYS A 1034 18.02 -14.93 17.56
N LYS A 1035 18.81 -15.94 17.95
CA LYS A 1035 18.73 -16.47 19.32
C LYS A 1035 19.81 -15.78 20.15
N LYS A 1036 19.39 -15.06 21.19
CA LYS A 1036 20.28 -14.73 22.32
C LYS A 1036 20.87 -16.05 22.82
N ALA A 1037 22.19 -16.15 22.83
CA ALA A 1037 22.87 -17.20 23.56
C ALA A 1037 22.48 -17.09 25.04
N LYS A 1038 21.76 -18.09 25.55
CA LYS A 1038 21.78 -18.41 26.99
C LYS A 1038 22.89 -19.43 27.16
N THR A 1039 23.82 -19.08 28.04
CA THR A 1039 24.86 -19.93 28.61
C THR A 1039 24.27 -21.20 29.23
N GLY A 1040 24.98 -22.33 29.10
CA GLY A 1040 24.64 -23.60 29.78
C GLY A 1040 25.11 -24.83 29.01
N SER A 1041 26.28 -25.33 29.39
CA SER A 1041 27.00 -26.57 28.99
C SER A 1041 26.27 -27.89 29.32
N PRO A 1042 26.85 -29.06 28.98
CA PRO A 1042 27.86 -29.39 27.97
C PRO A 1042 27.27 -30.09 26.74
#